data_AF-A0A833SJC7-F1
#
_entry.id   AF-A0A833SJC7-F1
#
_cell.length_a   1.000
_cell.length_b   1.000
_cell.length_c   1.000
_cell.angle_alpha   90.00
_cell.angle_beta   90.00
_cell.angle_gamma   90.00
#
_symmetry.space_group_name_H-M   'P 1'
#
loop_
_entity.id
_entity.type
_entity.pdbx_description
1 polymer ?
#
loop_
_entity_poly.entity_id
_entity_poly.type
_entity_poly.pdbx_seq_one_letter_code
_entity_poly.pdbx_strand_id
1 'polypeptide(L)'
;MDTAAKAFEQHVALDEGVLATSAPLEIGQLDCVILQVSEGLAGYPDLSQKTYELRTQLVEEKAIGAAGAIEGVLELLKANEKALEYFKGSIVGVLTGQPLPLRPPFFGGTIPEPAAEAVVAEVEAVAAEAAPKGEAKTSTKSTAASEEKLAPIFANQQGSARKRSLEKTTTTVQGAEGKRPKAEESEKNKKDIASPPLRAALAEETKYESEEVKIRAMNPTYTIPTQWEHLYFKQVEVINISNRLAKERIQAKRFAGEPFLLEGHTGWLKFADGWIKPDGTLDAAAFLSGIHDVKVPVLERNYEERNPIKTHLPLSYYVKNYWEHGKSDYYLHQWQFPLDPKAGPLLCYKSQELPVLGDNLLLYWLDAVRGDNPLQYLFMGQKSTRSRMHLDPGGLGITIAPVIGTKRVTMLHREAAKLDSVHESVNFHDVDLDQIPQLAFLPAWRVDVKPGQILYMPEGTLHACENVTACLSYHRFHVDTVNLPGFLRSFLAQDSPTINHAEILWNAAHDVMSAMEDIYHANNQVLGNEVVTLRKLDTLRGLRHACRMLSLEQVLPTEDSWDWKKLLDDIDHLLVRIDSSAKLNKKKNSTHESTLTKAMAALNGEEAAEAKQIIEAAANKKKLAVKTKAQTTAANTHWDSLKLKVGDIIGVQVFEKRNRAEVLKVVHDKVLVQIHYSDWESIYDEFLPVSSLYQRKKGKKVALKKTPEVHETVMARWGSKGDVYNAIVLKVIRTNACYVHYLKYEKDWDQWILPGHIFRKYNKA
;
A
#
# COMPACT_ATOMS: atom_id res chain seq x y z
N MET A 1 -12.78 -33.31 10.91
CA MET A 1 -12.57 -33.80 12.28
C MET A 1 -11.25 -34.55 12.49
N ASP A 2 -11.11 -35.78 11.99
CA ASP A 2 -10.05 -36.72 12.43
C ASP A 2 -8.61 -36.21 12.20
N THR A 3 -8.37 -35.46 11.12
CA THR A 3 -7.04 -34.93 10.76
C THR A 3 -6.62 -33.74 11.63
N ALA A 4 -7.52 -32.78 11.87
CA ALA A 4 -7.24 -31.59 12.67
C ALA A 4 -7.10 -31.93 14.17
N ALA A 5 -7.89 -32.88 14.67
CA ALA A 5 -7.75 -33.38 16.04
C ALA A 5 -6.38 -34.05 16.26
N LYS A 6 -5.97 -34.95 15.36
CA LYS A 6 -4.66 -35.63 15.44
C LYS A 6 -3.48 -34.68 15.30
N ALA A 7 -3.58 -33.67 14.42
CA ALA A 7 -2.54 -32.65 14.30
C ALA A 7 -2.46 -31.77 15.56
N PHE A 8 -3.60 -31.39 16.13
CA PHE A 8 -3.64 -30.65 17.39
C PHE A 8 -3.01 -31.46 18.54
N GLU A 9 -3.35 -32.73 18.69
CA GLU A 9 -2.77 -33.64 19.70
C GLU A 9 -1.27 -33.93 19.49
N GLN A 10 -0.73 -33.72 18.28
CA GLN A 10 0.71 -33.80 18.00
C GLN A 10 1.46 -32.52 18.37
N HIS A 11 0.82 -31.37 18.25
CA HIS A 11 1.41 -30.05 18.51
C HIS A 11 1.06 -29.47 19.89
N VAL A 12 0.10 -30.08 20.59
CA VAL A 12 -0.46 -29.63 21.87
C VAL A 12 -0.71 -30.86 22.75
N ALA A 13 0.09 -31.00 23.81
CA ALA A 13 0.05 -32.12 24.74
C ALA A 13 -0.19 -31.64 26.18
N LEU A 14 -0.73 -32.51 27.04
CA LEU A 14 -0.77 -32.27 28.48
C LEU A 14 0.53 -32.78 29.10
N ASP A 15 1.37 -31.87 29.60
CA ASP A 15 2.56 -32.20 30.39
C ASP A 15 2.36 -31.76 31.84
N GLU A 16 2.55 -32.68 32.78
CA GLU A 16 2.27 -32.53 34.23
C GLU A 16 0.90 -31.93 34.62
N GLY A 17 -0.08 -31.92 33.71
CA GLY A 17 -1.41 -31.31 33.92
C GLY A 17 -1.52 -29.85 33.45
N VAL A 18 -0.54 -29.37 32.68
CA VAL A 18 -0.56 -28.09 31.97
C VAL A 18 -0.52 -28.35 30.47
N LEU A 19 -1.33 -27.61 29.71
CA LEU A 19 -1.35 -27.70 28.25
C LEU A 19 -0.10 -27.04 27.64
N ALA A 20 0.78 -27.87 27.08
CA ALA A 20 2.07 -27.53 26.51
C ALA A 20 2.07 -27.64 24.97
N THR A 21 2.66 -26.66 24.29
CA THR A 21 2.72 -26.57 22.83
C THR A 21 4.11 -26.92 22.29
N SER A 22 4.20 -27.48 21.08
CA SER A 22 5.47 -27.91 20.47
C SER A 22 6.42 -26.76 20.10
N ALA A 23 5.91 -25.53 20.12
CA ALA A 23 6.64 -24.28 19.95
C ALA A 23 5.94 -23.21 20.81
N PRO A 24 6.65 -22.16 21.29
CA PRO A 24 6.02 -21.11 22.08
C PRO A 24 4.94 -20.40 21.26
N LEU A 25 3.69 -20.44 21.75
CA LEU A 25 2.57 -19.70 21.17
C LEU A 25 2.54 -18.30 21.78
N GLU A 26 2.68 -17.27 20.95
CA GLU A 26 2.66 -15.89 21.43
C GLU A 26 1.24 -15.46 21.84
N ILE A 27 1.12 -14.65 22.89
CA ILE A 27 -0.18 -14.21 23.42
C ILE A 27 -0.96 -13.42 22.36
N GLY A 28 -0.30 -12.60 21.55
CA GLY A 28 -0.96 -11.85 20.45
C GLY A 28 -1.48 -12.75 19.33
N GLN A 29 -0.83 -13.89 19.06
CA GLN A 29 -1.32 -14.85 18.08
C GLN A 29 -2.53 -15.61 18.64
N LEU A 30 -2.47 -16.03 19.91
CA LEU A 30 -3.60 -16.67 20.59
C LEU A 30 -4.80 -15.71 20.72
N ASP A 31 -4.56 -14.43 20.99
CA ASP A 31 -5.59 -13.38 21.00
C ASP A 31 -6.38 -13.36 19.67
N CYS A 32 -5.67 -13.24 18.54
CA CYS A 32 -6.26 -13.26 17.22
C CYS A 32 -7.08 -14.54 16.94
N VAL A 33 -6.62 -15.71 17.39
CA VAL A 33 -7.38 -16.96 17.26
C VAL A 33 -8.69 -16.91 18.07
N ILE A 34 -8.64 -16.51 19.34
CA ILE A 34 -9.81 -16.47 20.22
C ILE A 34 -10.82 -15.42 19.74
N LEU A 35 -10.35 -14.24 19.28
CA LEU A 35 -11.19 -13.20 18.71
C LEU A 35 -11.96 -13.69 17.48
N GLN A 36 -11.28 -14.34 16.52
CA GLN A 36 -11.94 -14.87 15.33
C GLN A 36 -12.96 -15.97 15.65
N VAL A 37 -12.71 -16.78 16.67
CA VAL A 37 -13.70 -17.76 17.15
C VAL A 37 -14.92 -17.05 17.73
N SER A 38 -14.71 -16.04 18.58
CA SER A 38 -15.78 -15.24 19.17
C SER A 38 -16.64 -14.55 18.11
N GLU A 39 -16.03 -13.90 17.11
CA GLU A 39 -16.75 -13.25 16.01
C GLU A 39 -17.48 -14.26 15.11
N GLY A 40 -16.85 -15.39 14.81
CA GLY A 40 -17.47 -16.46 14.03
C GLY A 40 -18.68 -17.13 14.71
N LEU A 41 -18.77 -17.00 16.04
CA LEU A 41 -19.89 -17.43 16.88
C LEU A 41 -21.02 -16.39 16.96
N ALA A 42 -21.08 -15.37 16.10
CA ALA A 42 -22.14 -14.33 16.13
C ALA A 42 -23.60 -14.87 16.10
N GLY A 43 -23.84 -16.08 15.57
CA GLY A 43 -25.16 -16.74 15.64
C GLY A 43 -25.46 -17.48 16.96
N TYR A 44 -24.52 -17.47 17.90
CA TYR A 44 -24.62 -18.06 19.25
C TYR A 44 -24.12 -17.04 20.31
N PRO A 45 -24.91 -16.00 20.65
CA PRO A 45 -24.45 -14.88 21.48
C PRO A 45 -23.79 -15.30 22.81
N ASP A 46 -24.37 -16.25 23.54
CA ASP A 46 -23.82 -16.74 24.82
C ASP A 46 -22.44 -17.41 24.68
N LEU A 47 -22.19 -18.08 23.55
CA LEU A 47 -20.91 -18.75 23.26
C LEU A 47 -19.87 -17.74 22.76
N SER A 48 -20.28 -16.79 21.92
CA SER A 48 -19.46 -15.66 21.49
C SER A 48 -18.98 -14.86 22.71
N GLN A 49 -19.91 -14.43 23.57
CA GLN A 49 -19.62 -13.67 24.78
C GLN A 49 -18.67 -14.40 25.74
N LYS A 50 -18.90 -15.68 26.05
CA LYS A 50 -18.00 -16.46 26.93
C LYS A 50 -16.61 -16.68 26.31
N THR A 51 -16.51 -16.77 24.98
CA THR A 51 -15.23 -16.84 24.28
C THR A 51 -14.48 -15.51 24.38
N TYR A 52 -15.21 -14.38 24.25
CA TYR A 52 -14.66 -13.05 24.45
C TYR A 52 -14.23 -12.80 25.91
N GLU A 53 -14.95 -13.31 26.90
CA GLU A 53 -14.56 -13.21 28.32
C GLU A 53 -13.22 -13.90 28.61
N LEU A 54 -12.95 -15.07 27.99
CA LEU A 54 -11.63 -15.71 28.07
C LEU A 54 -10.54 -14.90 27.36
N ARG A 55 -10.86 -14.19 26.26
CA ARG A 55 -9.96 -13.25 25.59
C ARG A 55 -9.59 -12.08 26.54
N THR A 56 -10.57 -11.45 27.16
CA THR A 56 -10.37 -10.39 28.16
C THR A 56 -9.53 -10.89 29.35
N GLN A 57 -9.81 -12.08 29.88
CA GLN A 57 -9.02 -12.67 30.96
C GLN A 57 -7.56 -12.96 30.57
N LEU A 58 -7.29 -13.32 29.31
CA LEU A 58 -5.94 -13.57 28.79
C LEU A 58 -5.15 -12.27 28.53
N VAL A 59 -5.77 -11.30 27.86
CA VAL A 59 -5.07 -10.16 27.23
C VAL A 59 -5.17 -8.88 28.07
N GLU A 60 -6.38 -8.57 28.54
CA GLU A 60 -6.71 -7.31 29.21
C GLU A 60 -6.46 -7.41 30.71
N GLU A 61 -6.99 -8.46 31.37
CA GLU A 61 -6.84 -8.69 32.81
C GLU A 61 -5.58 -9.49 33.17
N LYS A 62 -5.07 -10.30 32.24
CA LYS A 62 -3.93 -11.23 32.42
C LYS A 62 -4.12 -12.20 33.60
N ALA A 63 -5.38 -12.54 33.89
CA ALA A 63 -5.79 -13.44 34.96
C ALA A 63 -5.53 -14.92 34.63
N ILE A 64 -5.48 -15.27 33.33
CA ILE A 64 -5.16 -16.61 32.85
C ILE A 64 -3.98 -16.58 31.86
N GLY A 65 -3.14 -17.61 31.89
CA GLY A 65 -2.10 -17.82 30.89
C GLY A 65 -2.63 -18.51 29.63
N ALA A 66 -1.79 -18.59 28.59
CA ALA A 66 -2.14 -19.19 27.29
C ALA A 66 -2.73 -20.61 27.41
N ALA A 67 -2.16 -21.46 28.28
CA ALA A 67 -2.67 -22.80 28.54
C ALA A 67 -4.13 -22.78 29.06
N GLY A 68 -4.42 -21.96 30.08
CA GLY A 68 -5.76 -21.83 30.65
C GLY A 68 -6.79 -21.23 29.68
N ALA A 69 -6.36 -20.30 28.82
CA ALA A 69 -7.20 -19.77 27.75
C ALA A 69 -7.53 -20.83 26.69
N ILE A 70 -6.54 -21.64 26.27
CA ILE A 70 -6.77 -22.74 25.32
C ILE A 70 -7.69 -23.81 25.93
N GLU A 71 -7.49 -24.22 27.19
CA GLU A 71 -8.36 -25.17 27.89
C GLU A 71 -9.79 -24.64 28.02
N GLY A 72 -9.96 -23.38 28.44
CA GLY A 72 -11.28 -22.76 28.57
C GLY A 72 -12.04 -22.71 27.23
N VAL A 73 -11.36 -22.34 26.14
CA VAL A 73 -11.97 -22.31 24.81
C VAL A 73 -12.26 -23.72 24.30
N LEU A 74 -11.38 -24.71 24.50
CA LEU A 74 -11.65 -26.11 24.17
C LEU A 74 -12.88 -26.67 24.89
N GLU A 75 -13.11 -26.28 26.15
CA GLU A 75 -14.28 -26.70 26.92
C GLU A 75 -15.57 -26.04 26.41
N LEU A 76 -15.57 -24.71 26.22
CA LEU A 76 -16.72 -23.98 25.68
C LEU A 76 -17.16 -24.48 24.31
N LEU A 77 -16.21 -24.74 23.41
CA LEU A 77 -16.50 -25.10 22.02
C LEU A 77 -16.97 -26.54 21.83
N LYS A 78 -17.04 -27.39 22.87
CA LYS A 78 -17.67 -28.72 22.78
C LYS A 78 -19.12 -28.67 22.29
N ALA A 79 -19.81 -27.54 22.49
CA ALA A 79 -21.17 -27.31 22.00
C ALA A 79 -21.24 -26.90 20.51
N ASN A 80 -20.12 -26.60 19.84
CA ASN A 80 -20.08 -26.25 18.42
C ASN A 80 -18.86 -26.91 17.72
N GLU A 81 -19.09 -28.08 17.12
CA GLU A 81 -18.05 -28.87 16.46
C GLU A 81 -17.27 -28.09 15.37
N LYS A 82 -17.93 -27.17 14.65
CA LYS A 82 -17.29 -26.38 13.58
C LYS A 82 -16.33 -25.34 14.14
N ALA A 83 -16.75 -24.63 15.18
CA ALA A 83 -15.90 -23.68 15.89
C ALA A 83 -14.73 -24.40 16.59
N LEU A 84 -14.98 -25.59 17.17
CA LEU A 84 -13.94 -26.42 17.78
C LEU A 84 -12.90 -26.94 16.78
N GLU A 85 -13.33 -27.42 15.61
CA GLU A 85 -12.41 -27.84 14.53
C GLU A 85 -11.61 -26.66 13.98
N TYR A 86 -12.26 -25.49 13.80
CA TYR A 86 -11.56 -24.27 13.41
C TYR A 86 -10.52 -23.84 14.45
N PHE A 87 -10.89 -23.75 15.74
CA PHE A 87 -9.97 -23.35 16.81
C PHE A 87 -8.73 -24.26 16.86
N LYS A 88 -8.93 -25.59 16.84
CA LYS A 88 -7.82 -26.55 16.78
C LYS A 88 -6.96 -26.37 15.53
N GLY A 89 -7.58 -26.20 14.36
CA GLY A 89 -6.89 -25.97 13.10
C GLY A 89 -6.07 -24.67 13.10
N SER A 90 -6.62 -23.58 13.63
CA SER A 90 -5.95 -22.28 13.73
C SER A 90 -4.77 -22.28 14.69
N ILE A 91 -4.86 -22.98 15.84
CA ILE A 91 -3.72 -23.14 16.75
C ILE A 91 -2.59 -23.92 16.06
N VAL A 92 -2.90 -25.02 15.35
CA VAL A 92 -1.89 -25.78 14.57
C VAL A 92 -1.33 -24.93 13.42
N GLY A 93 -2.17 -24.16 12.74
CA GLY A 93 -1.77 -23.24 11.67
C GLY A 93 -0.75 -22.22 12.16
N VAL A 94 -1.06 -21.51 13.24
CA VAL A 94 -0.14 -20.55 13.89
C VAL A 94 1.16 -21.22 14.32
N LEU A 95 1.10 -22.37 15.01
CA LEU A 95 2.29 -23.13 15.44
C LEU A 95 3.15 -23.65 14.27
N THR A 96 2.60 -23.70 13.05
CA THR A 96 3.31 -24.11 11.82
C THR A 96 3.60 -22.93 10.88
N GLY A 97 3.39 -21.69 11.31
CA GLY A 97 3.69 -20.47 10.55
C GLY A 97 2.67 -20.13 9.46
N GLN A 98 1.46 -20.70 9.51
CA GLN A 98 0.36 -20.33 8.61
C GLN A 98 -0.38 -19.09 9.14
N PRO A 99 -0.65 -18.08 8.29
CA PRO A 99 -1.43 -16.91 8.70
C PRO A 99 -2.90 -17.25 8.91
N LEU A 100 -3.54 -16.60 9.87
CA LEU A 100 -4.98 -16.66 10.08
C LEU A 100 -5.73 -15.96 8.92
N PRO A 101 -6.95 -16.39 8.57
CA PRO A 101 -7.73 -15.74 7.52
C PRO A 101 -8.16 -14.33 7.94
N LEU A 102 -8.25 -13.41 6.98
CA LEU A 102 -8.58 -12.00 7.22
C LEU A 102 -10.03 -11.74 7.68
N ARG A 103 -10.89 -12.76 7.69
CA ARG A 103 -12.27 -12.68 8.21
C ARG A 103 -12.60 -13.98 8.95
N PRO A 104 -13.31 -13.91 10.09
CA PRO A 104 -13.75 -15.10 10.82
C PRO A 104 -14.74 -15.93 9.99
N PRO A 105 -14.72 -17.27 10.06
CA PRO A 105 -15.76 -18.12 9.48
C PRO A 105 -17.04 -18.05 10.31
N PHE A 106 -18.21 -18.07 9.67
CA PHE A 106 -19.49 -18.16 10.39
C PHE A 106 -19.79 -19.62 10.80
N PHE A 107 -19.88 -19.89 12.11
CA PHE A 107 -20.09 -21.24 12.64
C PHE A 107 -21.56 -21.67 12.77
N GLY A 108 -22.49 -20.88 12.25
CA GLY A 108 -23.93 -21.15 12.28
C GLY A 108 -24.68 -20.39 13.38
N GLY A 109 -25.93 -20.79 13.62
CA GLY A 109 -26.84 -20.12 14.55
C GLY A 109 -27.65 -19.00 13.89
N THR A 110 -28.48 -18.32 14.68
CA THR A 110 -29.31 -17.19 14.23
C THR A 110 -28.66 -15.90 14.68
N ILE A 111 -28.16 -15.10 13.72
CA ILE A 111 -27.76 -13.72 14.00
C ILE A 111 -29.03 -12.96 14.41
N PRO A 112 -29.06 -12.29 15.57
CA PRO A 112 -30.20 -11.47 15.95
C PRO A 112 -30.39 -10.37 14.90
N GLU A 113 -31.57 -10.27 14.30
CA GLU A 113 -31.87 -9.11 13.44
C GLU A 113 -31.79 -7.84 14.29
N PRO A 114 -31.18 -6.76 13.77
CA PRO A 114 -31.17 -5.49 14.47
C PRO A 114 -32.61 -5.01 14.62
N ALA A 115 -33.02 -4.74 15.86
CA ALA A 115 -34.36 -4.30 16.19
C ALA A 115 -34.68 -2.93 15.54
N ALA A 116 -35.21 -2.96 14.33
CA ALA A 116 -35.88 -1.84 13.73
C ALA A 116 -37.21 -1.58 14.48
N GLU A 117 -37.53 -0.31 14.67
CA GLU A 117 -38.84 0.17 15.14
C GLU A 117 -39.23 -0.15 16.60
N ALA A 118 -38.43 0.34 17.54
CA ALA A 118 -38.87 0.65 18.91
C ALA A 118 -38.74 2.16 19.23
N VAL A 119 -39.17 3.03 18.30
CA VAL A 119 -39.15 4.51 18.48
C VAL A 119 -40.47 5.18 18.05
N VAL A 120 -41.61 4.47 18.14
CA VAL A 120 -42.97 5.08 18.04
C VAL A 120 -43.96 4.35 18.96
N ALA A 121 -43.65 4.22 20.26
CA ALA A 121 -44.57 3.59 21.23
C ALA A 121 -44.40 4.02 22.70
N GLU A 122 -43.89 5.23 22.98
CA GLU A 122 -43.80 5.72 24.38
C GLU A 122 -44.14 7.22 24.55
N VAL A 123 -44.89 7.79 23.58
CA VAL A 123 -45.47 9.15 23.68
C VAL A 123 -46.94 9.15 23.25
N GLU A 124 -47.73 8.18 23.74
CA GLU A 124 -49.20 8.28 23.80
C GLU A 124 -49.81 7.22 24.75
N ALA A 125 -49.33 7.20 26.00
CA ALA A 125 -49.86 6.36 27.09
C ALA A 125 -50.21 7.16 28.35
N VAL A 126 -50.64 8.42 28.18
CA VAL A 126 -51.23 9.26 29.25
C VAL A 126 -52.45 10.02 28.73
N ALA A 127 -53.46 9.28 28.23
CA ALA A 127 -54.81 9.79 28.02
C ALA A 127 -55.84 8.65 27.99
N ALA A 128 -57.01 8.90 28.60
CA ALA A 128 -58.24 8.10 28.51
C ALA A 128 -58.25 6.68 29.12
N GLU A 129 -58.39 6.60 30.45
CA GLU A 129 -59.32 5.61 31.02
C GLU A 129 -60.76 5.92 30.55
N ALA A 130 -61.40 4.99 29.83
CA ALA A 130 -62.86 4.75 29.88
C ALA A 130 -63.23 3.51 29.05
N ALA A 131 -63.80 2.49 29.69
CA ALA A 131 -64.42 1.33 29.04
C ALA A 131 -65.97 1.54 28.92
N PRO A 132 -66.82 0.57 28.52
CA PRO A 132 -66.59 -0.75 27.87
C PRO A 132 -67.60 -1.11 26.72
N LYS A 133 -67.45 -2.34 26.15
CA LYS A 133 -68.48 -3.31 25.65
C LYS A 133 -68.59 -3.60 24.13
N GLY A 134 -68.89 -4.88 23.84
CA GLY A 134 -69.29 -5.48 22.54
C GLY A 134 -68.22 -6.44 21.98
N GLU A 135 -68.32 -7.78 22.06
CA GLU A 135 -69.19 -8.69 21.27
C GLU A 135 -69.04 -8.54 19.73
N ALA A 136 -68.81 -9.57 18.91
CA ALA A 136 -68.70 -11.03 19.14
C ALA A 136 -67.99 -11.78 17.97
N LYS A 137 -67.71 -13.09 18.17
CA LYS A 137 -67.87 -14.24 17.22
C LYS A 137 -67.52 -14.02 15.73
N THR A 138 -66.60 -14.76 15.10
CA THR A 138 -66.69 -16.15 14.54
C THR A 138 -66.03 -16.09 13.13
N SER A 139 -65.52 -17.14 12.45
CA SER A 139 -65.23 -18.56 12.74
C SER A 139 -64.45 -19.18 11.56
N THR A 140 -63.90 -20.41 11.72
CA THR A 140 -63.73 -21.48 10.68
C THR A 140 -62.84 -21.18 9.45
N LYS A 141 -62.10 -22.11 8.80
CA LYS A 141 -61.73 -23.55 8.95
C LYS A 141 -60.66 -23.87 7.84
N SER A 142 -59.93 -24.99 7.78
CA SER A 142 -59.28 -25.87 8.78
C SER A 142 -58.61 -27.09 8.10
N THR A 143 -57.39 -27.48 8.51
CA THR A 143 -56.84 -28.88 8.48
C THR A 143 -56.67 -29.59 7.10
N ALA A 144 -55.88 -30.66 6.92
CA ALA A 144 -55.37 -31.72 7.83
C ALA A 144 -54.03 -32.35 7.32
N ALA A 145 -53.14 -32.81 8.22
CA ALA A 145 -52.78 -34.23 8.54
C ALA A 145 -51.85 -34.95 7.51
N SER A 146 -50.99 -35.95 7.82
CA SER A 146 -50.70 -36.86 8.97
C SER A 146 -49.21 -37.32 8.90
N GLU A 147 -48.42 -37.55 9.97
CA GLU A 147 -48.31 -38.78 10.83
C GLU A 147 -47.91 -40.09 10.07
N GLU A 148 -47.07 -41.05 10.51
CA GLU A 148 -46.31 -41.33 11.77
C GLU A 148 -45.33 -42.57 11.59
N LYS A 149 -44.50 -42.93 12.61
CA LYS A 149 -43.86 -44.27 12.93
C LYS A 149 -42.63 -44.79 12.15
N LEU A 150 -41.76 -45.71 12.65
CA LEU A 150 -41.25 -46.16 13.99
C LEU A 150 -39.99 -47.07 13.78
N ALA A 151 -39.16 -47.30 14.82
CA ALA A 151 -37.98 -48.24 14.84
C ALA A 151 -38.38 -49.68 15.33
N PRO A 152 -37.54 -50.67 15.79
CA PRO A 152 -36.15 -50.62 16.37
C PRO A 152 -35.21 -51.88 16.24
N ILE A 153 -34.13 -51.92 17.08
CA ILE A 153 -33.20 -53.02 17.53
C ILE A 153 -32.22 -53.66 16.48
N PHE A 154 -31.08 -54.34 16.78
CA PHE A 154 -30.46 -54.96 18.01
C PHE A 154 -28.88 -54.95 18.00
N ALA A 155 -28.24 -54.77 19.18
CA ALA A 155 -27.12 -55.53 19.84
C ALA A 155 -25.80 -55.97 19.09
N ASN A 156 -24.60 -56.21 19.70
CA ASN A 156 -24.17 -56.30 21.12
C ASN A 156 -22.61 -56.19 21.34
N GLN A 157 -22.19 -55.66 22.51
CA GLN A 157 -21.05 -56.04 23.42
C GLN A 157 -19.57 -56.23 22.95
N GLN A 158 -18.60 -55.46 23.51
CA GLN A 158 -17.60 -55.79 24.58
C GLN A 158 -16.22 -56.34 24.09
N GLY A 159 -15.05 -56.04 24.69
CA GLY A 159 -14.68 -55.05 25.72
C GLY A 159 -13.31 -55.33 26.41
N SER A 160 -12.59 -54.26 26.85
CA SER A 160 -11.45 -54.27 27.83
C SER A 160 -10.09 -54.87 27.38
N ALA A 161 -8.91 -54.50 27.92
CA ALA A 161 -8.47 -53.36 28.76
C ALA A 161 -6.94 -53.32 28.99
N ARG A 162 -6.37 -52.09 29.15
CA ARG A 162 -5.21 -51.71 30.03
C ARG A 162 -3.82 -52.37 29.77
N LYS A 163 -2.64 -51.80 30.11
CA LYS A 163 -2.19 -50.50 30.68
C LYS A 163 -0.63 -50.43 30.58
N ARG A 164 -0.08 -49.20 30.48
CA ARG A 164 1.24 -48.75 31.04
C ARG A 164 2.53 -49.41 30.48
N SER A 165 3.72 -48.79 30.49
CA SER A 165 4.18 -47.48 31.02
C SER A 165 5.58 -47.11 30.47
N LEU A 166 5.94 -45.81 30.52
CA LEU A 166 7.22 -45.16 30.94
C LEU A 166 8.55 -45.97 30.76
N GLU A 167 9.70 -45.40 30.37
CA GLU A 167 10.21 -44.01 30.42
C GLU A 167 11.64 -43.91 29.77
N LYS A 168 12.16 -42.68 29.55
CA LYS A 168 13.60 -42.26 29.72
C LYS A 168 14.72 -42.88 28.83
N THR A 169 15.81 -42.21 28.42
CA THR A 169 16.15 -40.79 28.16
C THR A 169 17.46 -40.71 27.30
N THR A 170 17.80 -39.51 26.80
CA THR A 170 19.18 -38.95 26.62
C THR A 170 20.19 -39.47 25.56
N THR A 171 20.50 -38.54 24.62
CA THR A 171 21.84 -38.03 24.17
C THR A 171 22.83 -38.79 23.26
N THR A 172 23.32 -37.97 22.31
CA THR A 172 24.70 -37.83 21.76
C THR A 172 25.28 -38.71 20.64
N VAL A 173 25.36 -38.09 19.44
CA VAL A 173 26.56 -37.75 18.60
C VAL A 173 27.69 -38.79 18.37
N GLN A 174 28.24 -38.74 17.15
CA GLN A 174 29.35 -39.53 16.54
C GLN A 174 28.91 -40.90 15.97
N GLY A 175 29.30 -41.34 14.77
CA GLY A 175 30.20 -40.76 13.77
C GLY A 175 31.33 -41.72 13.38
N ALA A 176 31.12 -42.57 12.37
CA ALA A 176 32.17 -43.41 11.77
C ALA A 176 31.77 -43.94 10.38
N GLU A 177 32.77 -44.22 9.55
CA GLU A 177 32.62 -44.61 8.15
C GLU A 177 32.46 -46.13 7.93
N GLY A 178 31.78 -46.49 6.83
CA GLY A 178 32.22 -47.52 5.91
C GLY A 178 32.24 -49.00 6.35
N LYS A 179 31.31 -49.79 5.77
CA LYS A 179 31.66 -50.98 4.97
C LYS A 179 30.47 -51.54 4.18
N ARG A 180 30.75 -51.95 2.95
CA ARG A 180 29.84 -52.67 2.03
C ARG A 180 30.04 -54.18 2.24
N PRO A 181 28.97 -54.99 2.17
CA PRO A 181 29.06 -56.31 1.54
C PRO A 181 28.15 -56.41 0.30
N LYS A 182 28.31 -57.52 -0.45
CA LYS A 182 27.66 -57.79 -1.74
C LYS A 182 26.29 -58.46 -1.60
N ALA A 183 25.56 -58.43 -2.72
CA ALA A 183 24.22 -58.98 -2.92
C ALA A 183 24.13 -60.52 -2.79
N GLU A 184 22.92 -60.97 -2.48
CA GLU A 184 22.31 -62.22 -2.98
C GLU A 184 20.89 -61.91 -3.49
N GLU A 185 20.44 -62.66 -4.50
CA GLU A 185 19.16 -62.46 -5.19
C GLU A 185 18.05 -63.36 -4.59
N SER A 186 16.83 -62.83 -4.46
CA SER A 186 15.62 -63.67 -4.56
C SER A 186 14.40 -62.85 -4.96
N GLU A 187 13.73 -63.27 -6.04
CA GLU A 187 12.46 -62.67 -6.47
C GLU A 187 11.29 -63.15 -5.59
N LYS A 188 10.37 -62.24 -5.20
CA LYS A 188 8.97 -62.21 -5.71
C LYS A 188 8.05 -61.26 -4.94
N ASN A 189 7.55 -60.26 -5.68
CA ASN A 189 6.22 -59.67 -5.60
C ASN A 189 5.42 -59.72 -4.27
N LYS A 190 5.34 -58.56 -3.60
CA LYS A 190 4.05 -57.94 -3.24
C LYS A 190 4.20 -56.42 -3.25
N LYS A 191 3.13 -55.72 -3.64
CA LYS A 191 3.08 -54.25 -3.75
C LYS A 191 2.94 -53.64 -2.36
N ASP A 192 3.84 -52.74 -1.99
CA ASP A 192 3.55 -51.59 -1.13
C ASP A 192 4.25 -50.37 -1.72
N ILE A 193 3.51 -49.26 -1.85
CA ILE A 193 3.96 -48.04 -2.54
C ILE A 193 4.64 -47.13 -1.51
N ALA A 194 5.94 -47.31 -1.35
CA ALA A 194 6.80 -46.36 -0.66
C ALA A 194 7.49 -45.44 -1.69
N SER A 195 7.35 -44.13 -1.55
CA SER A 195 7.92 -43.13 -2.46
C SER A 195 9.46 -43.20 -2.49
N PRO A 196 10.11 -43.28 -3.67
CA PRO A 196 11.56 -43.35 -3.76
C PRO A 196 12.24 -41.99 -3.50
N PRO A 197 13.50 -41.97 -3.02
CA PRO A 197 14.17 -40.76 -2.56
C PRO A 197 14.57 -39.79 -3.70
N LEU A 198 14.41 -38.50 -3.39
CA LEU A 198 14.49 -37.31 -4.26
C LEU A 198 15.84 -36.98 -4.95
N ARG A 199 16.76 -37.95 -5.11
CA ARG A 199 18.10 -37.74 -5.69
C ARG A 199 18.38 -38.44 -7.03
N ALA A 200 17.47 -39.26 -7.54
CA ALA A 200 17.67 -39.96 -8.82
C ALA A 200 16.82 -39.42 -10.00
N ALA A 201 15.85 -38.54 -9.76
CA ALA A 201 14.83 -38.15 -10.75
C ALA A 201 15.03 -36.76 -11.40
N LEU A 202 16.16 -36.09 -11.19
CA LEU A 202 16.40 -34.70 -11.61
C LEU A 202 17.39 -34.56 -12.79
N ALA A 203 17.52 -35.60 -13.61
CA ALA A 203 18.35 -35.61 -14.82
C ALA A 203 17.64 -36.20 -16.06
N GLU A 204 16.32 -36.40 -16.00
CA GLU A 204 15.54 -36.72 -17.20
C GLU A 204 15.14 -35.42 -17.92
N GLU A 205 15.40 -35.36 -19.22
CA GLU A 205 14.87 -34.30 -20.09
C GLU A 205 13.35 -34.23 -19.94
N THR A 206 12.78 -33.02 -19.91
CA THR A 206 11.32 -32.83 -19.88
C THR A 206 10.71 -33.41 -21.15
N LYS A 207 10.24 -34.66 -21.10
CA LYS A 207 9.51 -35.30 -22.21
C LYS A 207 8.17 -34.60 -22.37
N TYR A 208 8.05 -33.82 -23.44
CA TYR A 208 6.77 -33.28 -23.89
C TYR A 208 5.95 -34.39 -24.53
N GLU A 209 4.66 -34.47 -24.20
CA GLU A 209 3.74 -35.48 -24.73
C GLU A 209 3.57 -35.39 -26.26
N SER A 210 3.82 -34.21 -26.84
CA SER A 210 3.94 -34.04 -28.30
C SER A 210 4.85 -32.86 -28.66
N GLU A 211 5.32 -32.85 -29.92
CA GLU A 211 6.07 -31.73 -30.49
C GLU A 211 5.23 -30.43 -30.51
N GLU A 212 3.90 -30.53 -30.55
CA GLU A 212 3.00 -29.37 -30.46
C GLU A 212 2.98 -28.74 -29.07
N VAL A 213 3.02 -29.55 -28.00
CA VAL A 213 3.13 -29.06 -26.61
C VAL A 213 4.47 -28.35 -26.42
N LYS A 214 5.56 -28.93 -26.96
CA LYS A 214 6.90 -28.32 -26.97
C LYS A 214 6.92 -26.99 -27.73
N ILE A 215 6.32 -26.92 -28.91
CA ILE A 215 6.18 -25.66 -29.68
C ILE A 215 5.36 -24.62 -28.91
N ARG A 216 4.26 -25.00 -28.23
CA ARG A 216 3.46 -24.10 -27.37
C ARG A 216 4.18 -23.66 -26.08
N ALA A 217 5.14 -24.43 -25.58
CA ALA A 217 5.99 -24.06 -24.44
C ALA A 217 7.09 -23.05 -24.84
N MET A 218 7.66 -23.22 -26.04
CA MET A 218 8.71 -22.34 -26.60
C MET A 218 8.15 -21.06 -27.23
N ASN A 219 6.99 -21.13 -27.88
CA ASN A 219 6.33 -20.02 -28.58
C ASN A 219 4.83 -20.02 -28.25
N PRO A 220 4.40 -19.45 -27.10
CA PRO A 220 2.98 -19.28 -26.82
C PRO A 220 2.35 -18.33 -27.85
N THR A 221 1.59 -18.88 -28.80
CA THR A 221 0.87 -18.12 -29.85
C THR A 221 -0.22 -17.21 -29.30
N TYR A 222 -0.54 -17.34 -28.01
CA TYR A 222 -1.39 -16.41 -27.27
C TYR A 222 -0.59 -15.19 -26.81
N THR A 223 -0.39 -14.25 -27.74
CA THR A 223 -0.71 -12.87 -27.38
C THR A 223 -2.21 -12.84 -27.08
N ILE A 224 -2.59 -13.15 -25.83
CA ILE A 224 -3.87 -12.65 -25.29
C ILE A 224 -3.82 -11.14 -25.57
N PRO A 225 -4.73 -10.59 -26.39
CA PRO A 225 -4.68 -9.19 -26.78
C PRO A 225 -4.46 -8.36 -25.54
N THR A 226 -3.54 -7.40 -25.60
CA THR A 226 -3.45 -6.47 -24.48
C THR A 226 -4.73 -5.65 -24.57
N GLN A 227 -5.76 -5.95 -23.76
CA GLN A 227 -7.10 -5.31 -23.83
C GLN A 227 -7.00 -3.75 -23.79
N TRP A 228 -5.88 -3.27 -23.27
CA TRP A 228 -5.29 -1.95 -23.37
C TRP A 228 -5.05 -1.36 -24.78
N GLU A 229 -5.17 -2.11 -25.87
CA GLU A 229 -4.91 -1.63 -27.24
C GLU A 229 -5.84 -0.48 -27.66
N HIS A 230 -6.99 -0.35 -26.99
CA HIS A 230 -7.95 0.74 -27.15
C HIS A 230 -7.55 2.02 -26.38
N LEU A 231 -6.54 1.98 -25.50
CA LEU A 231 -6.07 3.18 -24.78
C LEU A 231 -5.20 4.08 -25.67
N TYR A 232 -5.39 5.39 -25.53
CA TYR A 232 -4.50 6.38 -26.13
C TYR A 232 -3.21 6.50 -25.33
N PHE A 233 -2.16 5.81 -25.77
CA PHE A 233 -0.85 5.87 -25.14
C PHE A 233 -0.11 7.17 -25.46
N LYS A 234 0.27 7.92 -24.42
CA LYS A 234 1.25 8.99 -24.49
C LYS A 234 2.66 8.40 -24.67
N GLN A 235 3.52 9.14 -25.38
CA GLN A 235 4.94 8.81 -25.47
C GLN A 235 5.63 8.99 -24.10
N VAL A 236 6.44 8.01 -23.69
CA VAL A 236 7.32 8.13 -22.52
C VAL A 236 8.52 9.00 -22.90
N GLU A 237 8.82 9.99 -22.06
CA GLU A 237 9.92 10.94 -22.30
C GLU A 237 11.27 10.30 -21.96
N VAL A 238 12.27 10.46 -22.82
CA VAL A 238 13.65 10.03 -22.58
C VAL A 238 14.48 11.23 -22.08
N ILE A 239 15.12 11.07 -20.92
CA ILE A 239 15.92 12.10 -20.27
C ILE A 239 17.34 11.57 -20.07
N ASN A 240 18.31 12.14 -20.79
CA ASN A 240 19.72 11.85 -20.56
C ASN A 240 20.17 12.47 -19.23
N ILE A 241 20.76 11.68 -18.32
CA ILE A 241 21.09 12.14 -16.96
C ILE A 241 22.16 13.24 -16.93
N SER A 242 22.98 13.36 -17.97
CA SER A 242 24.03 14.37 -18.11
C SER A 242 23.49 15.71 -18.62
N ASN A 243 22.19 15.83 -18.92
CA ASN A 243 21.57 17.09 -19.28
C ASN A 243 21.51 18.03 -18.06
N ARG A 244 21.94 19.28 -18.21
CA ARG A 244 21.95 20.28 -17.13
C ARG A 244 20.60 20.50 -16.45
N LEU A 245 19.49 20.23 -17.16
CA LEU A 245 18.11 20.37 -16.67
C LEU A 245 17.45 19.01 -16.35
N ALA A 246 18.23 17.93 -16.25
CA ALA A 246 17.70 16.60 -15.99
C ALA A 246 16.99 16.53 -14.63
N LYS A 247 17.64 17.04 -13.57
CA LYS A 247 17.12 16.99 -12.19
C LYS A 247 15.75 17.68 -12.08
N GLU A 248 15.61 18.89 -12.60
CA GLU A 248 14.38 19.68 -12.56
C GLU A 248 13.26 19.01 -13.37
N ARG A 249 13.58 18.48 -14.56
CA ARG A 249 12.60 17.75 -15.40
C ARG A 249 12.13 16.47 -14.72
N ILE A 250 13.05 15.70 -14.17
CA ILE A 250 12.77 14.45 -13.44
C ILE A 250 11.90 14.74 -12.21
N GLN A 251 12.25 15.75 -11.42
CA GLN A 251 11.45 16.16 -10.26
C GLN A 251 10.03 16.61 -10.67
N ALA A 252 9.90 17.40 -11.74
CA ALA A 252 8.59 17.81 -12.27
C ALA A 252 7.76 16.61 -12.75
N LYS A 253 8.36 15.64 -13.45
CA LYS A 253 7.70 14.40 -13.89
C LYS A 253 7.22 13.55 -12.72
N ARG A 254 8.06 13.38 -11.70
CA ARG A 254 7.73 12.65 -10.46
C ARG A 254 6.58 13.32 -9.70
N PHE A 255 6.56 14.65 -9.58
CA PHE A 255 5.41 15.36 -9.02
C PHE A 255 4.14 15.26 -9.89
N ALA A 256 4.28 15.28 -11.21
CA ALA A 256 3.17 15.11 -12.14
C ALA A 256 2.64 13.66 -12.21
N GLY A 257 3.35 12.67 -11.64
CA GLY A 257 3.01 11.26 -11.73
C GLY A 257 3.24 10.64 -13.12
N GLU A 258 4.06 11.28 -13.95
CA GLU A 258 4.38 10.81 -15.30
C GLU A 258 5.64 9.92 -15.30
N PRO A 259 5.62 8.73 -15.91
CA PRO A 259 6.80 7.89 -16.08
C PRO A 259 7.76 8.45 -17.14
N PHE A 260 9.04 8.12 -17.01
CA PHE A 260 10.11 8.57 -17.92
C PHE A 260 11.25 7.54 -18.00
N LEU A 261 11.98 7.56 -19.12
CA LEU A 261 13.21 6.80 -19.31
C LEU A 261 14.43 7.66 -18.98
N LEU A 262 15.45 7.05 -18.37
CA LEU A 262 16.76 7.62 -18.12
C LEU A 262 17.82 6.91 -18.97
N GLU A 263 18.71 7.71 -19.56
CA GLU A 263 19.83 7.24 -20.40
C GLU A 263 21.13 7.97 -20.06
N GLY A 264 22.27 7.42 -20.51
CA GLY A 264 23.60 8.00 -20.27
C GLY A 264 24.11 7.77 -18.84
N HIS A 265 23.49 6.86 -18.10
CA HIS A 265 23.94 6.45 -16.78
C HIS A 265 25.15 5.50 -16.88
N THR A 266 26.01 5.54 -15.86
CA THR A 266 27.07 4.56 -15.64
C THR A 266 26.93 4.00 -14.22
N GLY A 267 27.49 2.82 -13.96
CA GLY A 267 27.51 2.26 -12.59
C GLY A 267 26.22 1.60 -12.08
N TRP A 268 25.04 1.90 -12.64
CA TRP A 268 23.76 1.36 -12.13
C TRP A 268 23.65 -0.17 -12.14
N LEU A 269 24.27 -0.86 -13.10
CA LEU A 269 24.19 -2.31 -13.27
C LEU A 269 25.53 -3.04 -13.01
N LYS A 270 26.47 -2.41 -12.28
CA LYS A 270 27.83 -2.94 -12.05
C LYS A 270 27.92 -4.33 -11.42
N PHE A 271 26.87 -4.78 -10.73
CA PHE A 271 26.82 -6.16 -10.22
C PHE A 271 26.74 -7.21 -11.33
N ALA A 272 26.27 -6.83 -12.53
CA ALA A 272 26.13 -7.68 -13.70
C ALA A 272 27.31 -7.55 -14.70
N ASP A 273 28.39 -6.85 -14.31
CA ASP A 273 29.60 -6.75 -15.13
C ASP A 273 30.15 -8.15 -15.44
N GLY A 274 30.29 -8.48 -16.72
CA GLY A 274 30.73 -9.80 -17.19
C GLY A 274 29.63 -10.86 -17.38
N TRP A 275 28.36 -10.56 -17.08
CA TRP A 275 27.23 -11.50 -17.34
C TRP A 275 26.80 -11.55 -18.81
N ILE A 276 27.29 -10.65 -19.67
CA ILE A 276 26.87 -10.53 -21.06
C ILE A 276 28.06 -10.86 -21.97
N LYS A 277 27.86 -11.82 -22.87
CA LYS A 277 28.85 -12.19 -23.89
C LYS A 277 28.93 -11.15 -25.01
N PRO A 278 29.98 -11.16 -25.86
CA PRO A 278 30.10 -10.24 -26.99
C PRO A 278 28.95 -10.28 -28.01
N ASP A 279 28.17 -11.37 -28.06
CA ASP A 279 26.98 -11.53 -28.90
C ASP A 279 25.68 -10.99 -28.26
N GLY A 280 25.75 -10.42 -27.05
CA GLY A 280 24.61 -9.92 -26.28
C GLY A 280 23.82 -10.98 -25.52
N THR A 281 24.25 -12.25 -25.53
CA THR A 281 23.61 -13.34 -24.78
C THR A 281 24.15 -13.44 -23.35
N LEU A 282 23.41 -14.18 -22.50
CA LEU A 282 23.82 -14.43 -21.11
C LEU A 282 25.04 -15.36 -21.06
N ASP A 283 26.07 -14.95 -20.32
CA ASP A 283 27.07 -15.87 -19.78
C ASP A 283 26.50 -16.53 -18.52
N ALA A 284 25.88 -17.70 -18.70
CA ALA A 284 25.32 -18.46 -17.60
C ALA A 284 26.38 -18.94 -16.60
N ALA A 285 27.64 -19.11 -16.99
CA ALA A 285 28.70 -19.49 -16.06
C ALA A 285 29.09 -18.31 -15.16
N ALA A 286 29.25 -17.12 -15.74
CA ALA A 286 29.50 -15.89 -14.99
C ALA A 286 28.31 -15.52 -14.08
N PHE A 287 27.08 -15.60 -14.58
CA PHE A 287 25.86 -15.31 -13.82
C PHE A 287 25.63 -16.27 -12.65
N LEU A 288 25.88 -17.57 -12.83
CA LEU A 288 25.69 -18.58 -11.77
C LEU A 288 26.85 -18.64 -10.76
N SER A 289 27.95 -17.93 -11.00
CA SER A 289 29.14 -17.98 -10.16
C SER A 289 28.83 -17.57 -8.71
N GLY A 290 29.09 -18.46 -7.75
CA GLY A 290 28.80 -18.26 -6.32
C GLY A 290 27.32 -18.38 -5.91
N ILE A 291 26.37 -18.20 -6.82
CA ILE A 291 24.91 -18.17 -6.54
C ILE A 291 24.10 -19.32 -7.17
N HIS A 292 24.77 -20.28 -7.82
CA HIS A 292 24.14 -21.39 -8.53
C HIS A 292 23.09 -22.21 -7.76
N ASP A 293 23.22 -22.34 -6.44
CA ASP A 293 22.32 -23.13 -5.58
C ASP A 293 21.33 -22.29 -4.77
N VAL A 294 21.34 -20.96 -4.92
CA VAL A 294 20.36 -20.06 -4.31
C VAL A 294 18.95 -20.44 -4.78
N LYS A 295 18.00 -20.52 -3.85
CA LYS A 295 16.59 -20.77 -4.16
C LYS A 295 15.93 -19.47 -4.60
N VAL A 296 15.48 -19.43 -5.85
CA VAL A 296 14.84 -18.24 -6.44
C VAL A 296 13.33 -18.45 -6.60
N PRO A 297 12.51 -17.42 -6.32
CA PRO A 297 11.07 -17.46 -6.52
C PRO A 297 10.71 -17.55 -8.01
N VAL A 298 9.76 -18.42 -8.35
CA VAL A 298 9.26 -18.58 -9.72
C VAL A 298 7.73 -18.61 -9.75
N LEU A 299 7.16 -17.97 -10.78
CA LEU A 299 5.74 -18.05 -11.12
C LEU A 299 5.54 -19.11 -12.19
N GLU A 300 4.51 -19.93 -12.01
CA GLU A 300 3.95 -20.76 -13.07
C GLU A 300 3.00 -19.91 -13.94
N ARG A 301 2.74 -20.35 -15.19
CA ARG A 301 1.92 -19.61 -16.18
C ARG A 301 0.55 -19.12 -15.69
N ASN A 302 -0.05 -19.76 -14.69
CA ASN A 302 -1.39 -19.47 -14.17
C ASN A 302 -1.36 -18.95 -12.72
N TYR A 303 -0.51 -17.97 -12.41
CA TYR A 303 -0.40 -17.43 -11.05
C TYR A 303 -1.66 -16.67 -10.58
N GLU A 304 -1.91 -16.73 -9.27
CA GLU A 304 -2.97 -16.02 -8.54
C GLU A 304 -2.37 -14.77 -7.85
N GLU A 305 -3.01 -13.61 -7.94
CA GLU A 305 -2.45 -12.35 -7.39
C GLU A 305 -2.24 -12.35 -5.87
N ARG A 306 -3.07 -13.07 -5.11
CA ARG A 306 -2.98 -13.08 -3.63
C ARG A 306 -1.78 -13.87 -3.09
N ASN A 307 -1.28 -14.84 -3.86
CA ASN A 307 -0.04 -15.55 -3.53
C ASN A 307 0.62 -16.02 -4.85
N PRO A 308 1.36 -15.12 -5.52
CA PRO A 308 1.89 -15.40 -6.84
C PRO A 308 3.03 -16.43 -6.78
N ILE A 309 3.90 -16.34 -5.76
CA ILE A 309 5.09 -17.18 -5.60
C ILE A 309 4.71 -18.47 -4.86
N LYS A 310 4.29 -19.48 -5.62
CA LYS A 310 3.96 -20.81 -5.08
C LYS A 310 5.15 -21.77 -4.99
N THR A 311 6.20 -21.53 -5.79
CA THR A 311 7.33 -22.46 -5.99
C THR A 311 8.67 -21.70 -5.96
N HIS A 312 9.71 -22.36 -5.45
CA HIS A 312 11.10 -21.91 -5.52
C HIS A 312 11.97 -22.99 -6.19
N LEU A 313 12.88 -22.57 -7.08
CA LEU A 313 13.82 -23.46 -7.76
C LEU A 313 15.27 -23.04 -7.47
N PRO A 314 16.25 -23.96 -7.43
CA PRO A 314 17.66 -23.58 -7.46
C PRO A 314 17.95 -22.76 -8.73
N LEU A 315 18.68 -21.64 -8.62
CA LEU A 315 18.92 -20.73 -9.73
C LEU A 315 19.56 -21.43 -10.95
N SER A 316 20.55 -22.29 -10.73
CA SER A 316 21.16 -23.07 -11.81
C SER A 316 20.21 -24.08 -12.45
N TYR A 317 19.25 -24.61 -11.71
CA TYR A 317 18.21 -25.47 -12.27
C TYR A 317 17.25 -24.66 -13.15
N TYR A 318 16.84 -23.47 -12.70
CA TYR A 318 16.02 -22.54 -13.50
C TYR A 318 16.71 -22.15 -14.81
N VAL A 319 17.97 -21.67 -14.73
CA VAL A 319 18.73 -21.21 -15.89
C VAL A 319 18.93 -22.35 -16.89
N LYS A 320 19.44 -23.50 -16.44
CA LYS A 320 19.77 -24.61 -17.34
C LYS A 320 18.53 -25.25 -17.96
N ASN A 321 17.46 -25.48 -17.18
CA ASN A 321 16.32 -26.27 -17.67
C ASN A 321 15.25 -25.45 -18.39
N TYR A 322 15.16 -24.14 -18.11
CA TYR A 322 14.12 -23.28 -18.69
C TYR A 322 14.68 -22.14 -19.54
N TRP A 323 15.61 -21.34 -18.99
CA TRP A 323 16.15 -20.20 -19.74
C TRP A 323 16.94 -20.65 -20.98
N GLU A 324 17.95 -21.50 -20.82
CA GLU A 324 18.80 -21.94 -21.95
C GLU A 324 18.01 -22.73 -23.02
N HIS A 325 16.87 -23.33 -22.64
CA HIS A 325 16.00 -24.09 -23.53
C HIS A 325 14.83 -23.29 -24.13
N GLY A 326 14.74 -21.97 -23.89
CA GLY A 326 13.67 -21.14 -24.44
C GLY A 326 12.27 -21.41 -23.85
N LYS A 327 12.17 -22.06 -22.68
CA LYS A 327 10.89 -22.46 -22.07
C LYS A 327 10.26 -21.31 -21.27
N SER A 328 8.98 -21.05 -21.53
CA SER A 328 8.20 -20.00 -20.85
C SER A 328 7.24 -20.55 -19.78
N ASP A 329 7.48 -21.76 -19.27
CA ASP A 329 6.67 -22.41 -18.23
C ASP A 329 6.83 -21.73 -16.85
N TYR A 330 8.04 -21.21 -16.57
CA TYR A 330 8.36 -20.49 -15.33
C TYR A 330 8.95 -19.10 -15.58
N TYR A 331 8.52 -18.13 -14.80
CA TYR A 331 9.06 -16.76 -14.75
C TYR A 331 9.69 -16.51 -13.38
N LEU A 332 11.00 -16.29 -13.31
CA LEU A 332 11.67 -15.86 -12.08
C LEU A 332 11.23 -14.42 -11.76
N HIS A 333 10.59 -14.24 -10.61
CA HIS A 333 9.81 -13.03 -10.29
C HIS A 333 10.12 -12.55 -8.87
N GLN A 334 10.45 -11.27 -8.72
CA GLN A 334 10.74 -10.66 -7.41
C GLN A 334 11.81 -11.43 -6.60
N TRP A 335 12.91 -11.87 -7.23
CA TRP A 335 14.03 -12.40 -6.44
C TRP A 335 14.76 -11.27 -5.73
N GLN A 336 14.44 -11.09 -4.44
CA GLN A 336 15.07 -10.12 -3.54
C GLN A 336 16.45 -10.63 -3.10
N PHE A 337 17.50 -10.20 -3.80
CA PHE A 337 18.86 -10.69 -3.53
C PHE A 337 19.60 -10.03 -2.34
N PRO A 338 19.32 -8.79 -1.88
CA PRO A 338 20.09 -8.19 -0.78
C PRO A 338 19.98 -8.96 0.54
N LEU A 339 18.82 -9.55 0.80
CA LEU A 339 18.54 -10.32 2.02
C LEU A 339 18.93 -11.80 1.91
N ASP A 340 19.42 -12.24 0.75
CA ASP A 340 19.95 -13.60 0.58
C ASP A 340 21.41 -13.67 1.06
N PRO A 341 21.76 -14.58 1.99
CA PRO A 341 23.08 -14.62 2.62
C PRO A 341 24.23 -15.01 1.67
N LYS A 342 23.93 -15.52 0.47
CA LYS A 342 24.92 -15.81 -0.58
C LYS A 342 24.96 -14.71 -1.64
N ALA A 343 23.80 -14.27 -2.11
CA ALA A 343 23.70 -13.32 -3.20
C ALA A 343 23.95 -11.87 -2.76
N GLY A 344 23.52 -11.48 -1.56
CA GLY A 344 23.77 -10.15 -0.98
C GLY A 344 25.26 -9.76 -1.02
N PRO A 345 26.17 -10.54 -0.39
CA PRO A 345 27.62 -10.26 -0.41
C PRO A 345 28.25 -10.24 -1.81
N LEU A 346 27.62 -10.87 -2.81
CA LEU A 346 28.11 -10.93 -4.19
C LEU A 346 27.56 -9.81 -5.09
N LEU A 347 26.40 -9.23 -4.77
CA LEU A 347 25.66 -8.32 -5.66
C LEU A 347 25.48 -6.91 -5.07
N CYS A 348 25.35 -6.77 -3.76
CA CYS A 348 25.13 -5.47 -3.09
C CYS A 348 26.34 -4.53 -3.19
N TYR A 349 26.10 -3.25 -2.92
CA TYR A 349 27.09 -2.15 -2.88
C TYR A 349 27.84 -1.88 -4.20
N LYS A 350 27.42 -2.54 -5.30
CA LYS A 350 28.01 -2.35 -6.64
C LYS A 350 27.26 -1.30 -7.47
N SER A 351 25.94 -1.21 -7.31
CA SER A 351 25.09 -0.22 -7.97
C SER A 351 25.40 1.20 -7.50
N GLN A 352 25.57 2.15 -8.42
CA GLN A 352 25.83 3.56 -8.10
C GLN A 352 24.55 4.39 -8.19
N GLU A 353 24.23 5.19 -7.16
CA GLU A 353 23.04 6.05 -7.15
C GLU A 353 22.98 7.02 -8.32
N LEU A 354 21.79 7.17 -8.90
CA LEU A 354 21.57 8.12 -10.01
C LEU A 354 21.63 9.56 -9.47
N PRO A 355 22.56 10.41 -9.96
CA PRO A 355 22.79 11.73 -9.37
C PRO A 355 21.60 12.71 -9.55
N VAL A 356 20.69 12.37 -10.45
CA VAL A 356 19.47 13.12 -10.79
C VAL A 356 18.25 12.76 -9.92
N LEU A 357 18.33 11.70 -9.11
CA LEU A 357 17.35 11.39 -8.07
C LEU A 357 17.76 12.01 -6.72
N GLY A 358 16.83 12.05 -5.76
CA GLY A 358 17.11 12.45 -4.39
C GLY A 358 17.83 11.36 -3.59
N ASP A 359 18.02 11.61 -2.30
CA ASP A 359 18.65 10.64 -1.40
C ASP A 359 17.67 9.50 -1.12
N ASN A 360 18.04 8.26 -1.46
CA ASN A 360 17.15 7.12 -1.34
C ASN A 360 17.10 6.66 0.13
N LEU A 361 15.96 6.87 0.81
CA LEU A 361 15.84 6.58 2.25
C LEU A 361 16.02 5.08 2.57
N LEU A 362 15.77 4.21 1.59
CA LEU A 362 15.94 2.76 1.72
C LEU A 362 17.41 2.35 1.97
N LEU A 363 18.39 3.22 1.67
CA LEU A 363 19.81 3.00 1.99
C LEU A 363 20.09 2.99 3.50
N TYR A 364 19.20 3.57 4.30
CA TYR A 364 19.34 3.69 5.76
C TYR A 364 18.48 2.67 6.52
N TRP A 365 17.73 1.80 5.84
CA TRP A 365 16.70 0.99 6.49
C TRP A 365 17.28 -0.14 7.35
N LEU A 366 17.72 -1.24 6.73
CA LEU A 366 18.06 -2.48 7.44
C LEU A 366 19.56 -2.61 7.68
N ASP A 367 19.97 -2.83 8.93
CA ASP A 367 21.38 -2.96 9.34
C ASP A 367 22.15 -4.02 8.56
N ALA A 368 21.50 -5.14 8.21
CA ALA A 368 22.10 -6.22 7.44
C ALA A 368 22.61 -5.78 6.04
N VAL A 369 22.07 -4.70 5.49
CA VAL A 369 22.44 -4.15 4.16
C VAL A 369 22.60 -2.62 4.17
N ARG A 370 22.84 -2.01 5.34
CA ARG A 370 22.88 -0.54 5.50
C ARG A 370 23.97 0.07 4.61
N GLY A 371 23.60 1.11 3.87
CA GLY A 371 24.39 1.69 2.77
C GLY A 371 24.04 1.13 1.38
N ASP A 372 23.20 0.10 1.30
CA ASP A 372 22.52 -0.35 0.08
C ASP A 372 21.01 -0.54 0.35
N ASN A 373 20.24 -0.79 -0.69
CA ASN A 373 18.79 -0.82 -0.67
C ASN A 373 18.30 -2.28 -0.54
N PRO A 374 17.52 -2.65 0.50
CA PRO A 374 17.02 -4.01 0.66
C PRO A 374 15.99 -4.40 -0.42
N LEU A 375 15.31 -3.43 -1.02
CA LEU A 375 14.25 -3.61 -2.02
C LEU A 375 14.82 -3.58 -3.46
N GLN A 376 15.81 -4.44 -3.70
CA GLN A 376 16.39 -4.73 -5.02
C GLN A 376 15.99 -6.13 -5.48
N TYR A 377 15.58 -6.24 -6.75
CA TYR A 377 14.99 -7.45 -7.29
C TYR A 377 15.56 -7.80 -8.66
N LEU A 378 15.75 -9.10 -8.91
CA LEU A 378 15.95 -9.63 -10.24
C LEU A 378 14.67 -10.32 -10.74
N PHE A 379 14.39 -10.11 -12.02
CA PHE A 379 13.33 -10.77 -12.77
C PHE A 379 13.94 -11.37 -14.04
N MET A 380 13.65 -12.64 -14.33
CA MET A 380 14.25 -13.36 -15.45
C MET A 380 13.21 -14.27 -16.08
N GLY A 381 12.95 -14.12 -17.38
CA GLY A 381 11.91 -14.89 -18.05
C GLY A 381 12.07 -14.93 -19.55
N GLN A 382 11.58 -16.01 -20.14
CA GLN A 382 11.53 -16.18 -21.58
C GLN A 382 10.49 -15.26 -22.24
N LYS A 383 10.54 -15.16 -23.57
CA LYS A 383 9.59 -14.34 -24.34
C LYS A 383 8.13 -14.66 -23.94
N SER A 384 7.31 -13.62 -23.86
CA SER A 384 5.90 -13.64 -23.48
C SER A 384 5.60 -14.05 -22.02
N THR A 385 6.62 -14.23 -21.17
CA THR A 385 6.40 -14.17 -19.71
C THR A 385 6.00 -12.74 -19.31
N ARG A 386 5.01 -12.61 -18.41
CA ARG A 386 4.38 -11.32 -18.08
C ARG A 386 3.88 -11.25 -16.64
N SER A 387 3.85 -10.05 -16.08
CA SER A 387 3.03 -9.72 -14.90
C SER A 387 1.75 -9.01 -15.34
N ARG A 388 0.68 -9.21 -14.58
CA ARG A 388 -0.60 -8.52 -14.78
C ARG A 388 -0.51 -7.04 -14.39
N MET A 389 -1.55 -6.28 -14.73
CA MET A 389 -1.72 -4.92 -14.24
C MET A 389 -1.88 -4.94 -12.72
N HIS A 390 -1.02 -4.22 -12.00
CA HIS A 390 -1.00 -4.19 -10.54
C HIS A 390 -0.42 -2.87 -10.01
N LEU A 391 -0.56 -2.66 -8.71
CA LEU A 391 0.00 -1.54 -7.97
C LEU A 391 1.11 -2.06 -7.06
N ASP A 392 2.26 -1.40 -7.03
CA ASP A 392 3.24 -1.62 -5.97
C ASP A 392 2.80 -0.89 -4.68
N PRO A 393 2.69 -1.58 -3.53
CA PRO A 393 2.29 -0.97 -2.27
C PRO A 393 3.47 -0.20 -1.63
N GLY A 394 3.23 0.48 -0.50
CA GLY A 394 4.31 1.15 0.25
C GLY A 394 4.59 2.61 -0.13
N GLY A 395 3.88 3.17 -1.11
CA GLY A 395 4.11 4.56 -1.57
C GLY A 395 5.50 4.80 -2.21
N LEU A 396 6.14 3.73 -2.68
CA LEU A 396 7.46 3.73 -3.30
C LEU A 396 7.36 4.03 -4.80
N GLY A 397 8.36 4.73 -5.35
CA GLY A 397 8.61 4.70 -6.79
C GLY A 397 9.47 3.50 -7.15
N ILE A 398 9.46 3.06 -8.40
CA ILE A 398 10.24 1.90 -8.86
C ILE A 398 11.01 2.21 -10.14
N THR A 399 12.20 1.62 -10.23
CA THR A 399 13.05 1.63 -11.43
C THR A 399 13.05 0.25 -12.09
N ILE A 400 13.04 0.21 -13.41
CA ILE A 400 13.12 -1.01 -14.24
C ILE A 400 14.27 -0.84 -15.25
N ALA A 401 15.29 -1.69 -15.14
CA ALA A 401 16.49 -1.67 -15.97
C ALA A 401 16.79 -3.08 -16.54
N PRO A 402 16.48 -3.35 -17.82
CA PRO A 402 16.90 -4.57 -18.49
C PRO A 402 18.42 -4.69 -18.52
N VAL A 403 18.95 -5.82 -18.03
CA VAL A 403 20.35 -6.22 -18.20
C VAL A 403 20.51 -6.86 -19.58
N ILE A 404 19.58 -7.76 -19.94
CA ILE A 404 19.50 -8.43 -21.24
C ILE A 404 18.05 -8.38 -21.73
N GLY A 405 17.87 -8.23 -23.04
CA GLY A 405 16.56 -8.30 -23.68
C GLY A 405 15.70 -7.05 -23.53
N THR A 406 14.46 -7.12 -24.02
CA THR A 406 13.50 -6.00 -24.03
C THR A 406 12.29 -6.32 -23.17
N LYS A 407 11.96 -5.40 -22.25
CA LYS A 407 10.76 -5.47 -21.39
C LYS A 407 9.78 -4.36 -21.79
N ARG A 408 8.59 -4.74 -22.21
CA ARG A 408 7.47 -3.84 -22.46
C ARG A 408 6.76 -3.55 -21.14
N VAL A 409 6.49 -2.29 -20.87
CA VAL A 409 5.73 -1.86 -19.70
C VAL A 409 4.55 -1.01 -20.18
N THR A 410 3.34 -1.41 -19.79
CA THR A 410 2.11 -0.64 -19.97
C THR A 410 1.73 -0.04 -18.61
N MET A 411 1.46 1.26 -18.56
CA MET A 411 1.27 2.01 -17.32
C MET A 411 0.04 2.90 -17.42
N LEU A 412 -0.71 3.02 -16.32
CA LEU A 412 -1.70 4.06 -16.11
C LEU A 412 -1.16 5.08 -15.10
N HIS A 413 -1.62 6.32 -15.21
CA HIS A 413 -1.34 7.36 -14.23
C HIS A 413 -1.81 6.95 -12.84
N ARG A 414 -1.12 7.41 -11.79
CA ARG A 414 -1.42 7.04 -10.40
C ARG A 414 -2.80 7.43 -9.87
N GLU A 415 -3.50 8.33 -10.56
CA GLU A 415 -4.91 8.60 -10.30
C GLU A 415 -5.81 7.39 -10.63
N ALA A 416 -5.36 6.44 -11.45
CA ALA A 416 -6.03 5.16 -11.70
C ALA A 416 -6.23 4.34 -10.42
N ALA A 417 -5.23 4.33 -9.52
CA ALA A 417 -5.31 3.62 -8.25
C ALA A 417 -6.43 4.16 -7.33
N LYS A 418 -6.86 5.43 -7.52
CA LYS A 418 -8.01 5.99 -6.81
C LYS A 418 -9.35 5.51 -7.37
N LEU A 419 -9.40 5.08 -8.64
CA LEU A 419 -10.60 4.44 -9.18
C LEU A 419 -10.73 3.02 -8.63
N ASP A 420 -9.61 2.28 -8.57
CA ASP A 420 -9.53 0.94 -7.96
C ASP A 420 -10.09 0.94 -6.53
N SER A 421 -9.59 1.86 -5.69
CA SER A 421 -9.99 1.96 -4.29
C SER A 421 -11.41 2.49 -4.02
N VAL A 422 -12.11 2.98 -5.05
CA VAL A 422 -13.46 3.59 -4.93
C VAL A 422 -14.52 2.78 -5.68
N HIS A 423 -14.12 1.92 -6.63
CA HIS A 423 -15.02 1.17 -7.48
C HIS A 423 -14.61 -0.31 -7.55
N GLU A 424 -15.17 -1.12 -6.66
CA GLU A 424 -14.96 -2.59 -6.58
C GLU A 424 -15.25 -3.34 -7.89
N SER A 425 -15.92 -2.71 -8.85
CA SER A 425 -16.21 -3.25 -10.19
C SER A 425 -15.13 -2.98 -11.24
N VAL A 426 -14.05 -2.25 -10.93
CA VAL A 426 -13.01 -1.91 -11.92
C VAL A 426 -12.03 -3.07 -12.09
N ASN A 427 -12.32 -3.96 -13.04
CA ASN A 427 -11.39 -5.03 -13.39
C ASN A 427 -10.26 -4.51 -14.28
N PHE A 428 -9.16 -4.06 -13.67
CA PHE A 428 -7.94 -3.72 -14.42
C PHE A 428 -7.26 -4.93 -15.09
N HIS A 429 -7.82 -6.15 -15.06
CA HIS A 429 -7.37 -7.26 -15.91
C HIS A 429 -8.20 -7.44 -17.18
N ASP A 430 -9.36 -6.78 -17.30
CA ASP A 430 -10.22 -6.79 -18.47
C ASP A 430 -10.86 -5.40 -18.66
N VAL A 431 -10.11 -4.51 -19.29
CA VAL A 431 -10.52 -3.09 -19.41
C VAL A 431 -11.50 -2.92 -20.56
N ASP A 432 -12.76 -3.02 -20.17
CA ASP A 432 -13.93 -2.60 -20.93
C ASP A 432 -14.14 -1.08 -20.77
N LEU A 433 -13.85 -0.33 -21.84
CA LEU A 433 -14.05 1.12 -21.89
C LEU A 433 -15.52 1.53 -22.03
N ASP A 434 -16.42 0.62 -22.41
CA ASP A 434 -17.87 0.89 -22.45
C ASP A 434 -18.47 0.76 -21.04
N GLN A 435 -17.98 -0.17 -20.22
CA GLN A 435 -18.32 -0.26 -18.79
C GLN A 435 -17.65 0.85 -17.95
N ILE A 436 -16.41 1.22 -18.27
CA ILE A 436 -15.58 2.12 -17.45
C ILE A 436 -14.94 3.23 -18.32
N PRO A 437 -15.74 4.11 -18.95
CA PRO A 437 -15.24 5.14 -19.87
C PRO A 437 -14.28 6.15 -19.22
N GLN A 438 -14.25 6.24 -17.89
CA GLN A 438 -13.27 7.04 -17.14
C GLN A 438 -11.81 6.64 -17.48
N LEU A 439 -11.57 5.36 -17.77
CA LEU A 439 -10.23 4.85 -18.11
C LEU A 439 -9.71 5.42 -19.44
N ALA A 440 -10.59 5.79 -20.38
CA ALA A 440 -10.20 6.42 -21.64
C ALA A 440 -9.64 7.85 -21.47
N PHE A 441 -9.93 8.52 -20.34
CA PHE A 441 -9.45 9.86 -20.03
C PHE A 441 -8.21 9.88 -19.13
N LEU A 442 -7.85 8.74 -18.52
CA LEU A 442 -6.62 8.63 -17.74
C LEU A 442 -5.39 8.63 -18.67
N PRO A 443 -4.32 9.37 -18.33
CA PRO A 443 -3.06 9.24 -19.04
C PRO A 443 -2.53 7.80 -18.95
N ALA A 444 -2.39 7.17 -20.10
CA ALA A 444 -1.75 5.86 -20.26
C ALA A 444 -0.42 6.00 -21.00
N TRP A 445 0.51 5.09 -20.73
CA TRP A 445 1.80 5.00 -21.42
C TRP A 445 2.12 3.55 -21.76
N ARG A 446 2.86 3.34 -22.85
CA ARG A 446 3.44 2.05 -23.21
C ARG A 446 4.86 2.28 -23.73
N VAL A 447 5.81 1.50 -23.25
CA VAL A 447 7.23 1.64 -23.64
C VAL A 447 7.94 0.30 -23.64
N ASP A 448 8.82 0.11 -24.62
CA ASP A 448 9.73 -1.04 -24.71
C ASP A 448 11.10 -0.62 -24.18
N VAL A 449 11.38 -0.98 -22.92
CA VAL A 449 12.64 -0.67 -22.22
C VAL A 449 13.72 -1.64 -22.69
N LYS A 450 14.91 -1.11 -23.00
CA LYS A 450 16.06 -1.85 -23.53
C LYS A 450 17.30 -1.70 -22.63
N PRO A 451 18.35 -2.53 -22.80
CA PRO A 451 19.58 -2.37 -22.03
C PRO A 451 20.24 -1.01 -22.27
N GLY A 452 20.76 -0.40 -21.20
CA GLY A 452 21.24 0.98 -21.21
C GLY A 452 20.16 2.05 -20.97
N GLN A 453 18.90 1.64 -20.75
CA GLN A 453 17.80 2.49 -20.33
C GLN A 453 17.29 2.07 -18.96
N ILE A 454 16.84 3.05 -18.16
CA ILE A 454 16.13 2.82 -16.89
C ILE A 454 14.77 3.50 -16.98
N LEU A 455 13.68 2.74 -16.94
CA LEU A 455 12.34 3.29 -16.73
C LEU A 455 12.18 3.63 -15.25
N TYR A 456 11.75 4.85 -14.95
CA TYR A 456 11.30 5.25 -13.61
C TYR A 456 9.77 5.39 -13.64
N MET A 457 9.10 4.71 -12.71
CA MET A 457 7.66 4.83 -12.46
C MET A 457 7.43 5.52 -11.11
N PRO A 458 6.71 6.67 -11.07
CA PRO A 458 6.33 7.32 -9.83
C PRO A 458 5.49 6.45 -8.91
N GLU A 459 5.39 6.85 -7.65
CA GLU A 459 4.63 6.10 -6.66
C GLU A 459 3.13 6.09 -7.00
N GLY A 460 2.53 4.91 -6.87
CA GLY A 460 1.13 4.66 -7.23
C GLY A 460 0.88 4.42 -8.73
N THR A 461 1.91 4.34 -9.59
CA THR A 461 1.73 4.00 -11.01
C THR A 461 1.27 2.54 -11.16
N LEU A 462 0.01 2.36 -11.58
CA LEU A 462 -0.54 1.06 -11.94
C LEU A 462 0.13 0.57 -13.23
N HIS A 463 0.67 -0.65 -13.26
CA HIS A 463 1.46 -1.11 -14.40
C HIS A 463 1.43 -2.64 -14.62
N ALA A 464 1.69 -3.03 -15.88
CA ALA A 464 1.85 -4.41 -16.33
C ALA A 464 3.14 -4.56 -17.14
N CYS A 465 3.89 -5.65 -16.95
CA CYS A 465 5.15 -5.92 -17.66
C CYS A 465 5.06 -7.17 -18.55
N GLU A 466 5.66 -7.11 -19.74
CA GLU A 466 5.81 -8.24 -20.67
C GLU A 466 7.26 -8.35 -21.15
N ASN A 467 7.83 -9.56 -21.16
CA ASN A 467 9.14 -9.82 -21.75
C ASN A 467 8.99 -10.04 -23.27
N VAL A 468 9.30 -9.01 -24.07
CA VAL A 468 9.16 -9.03 -25.55
C VAL A 468 10.17 -9.97 -26.21
N THR A 469 11.33 -10.11 -25.57
CA THR A 469 12.34 -11.15 -25.83
C THR A 469 12.57 -11.94 -24.54
N ALA A 470 13.41 -12.98 -24.58
CA ALA A 470 14.05 -13.44 -23.34
C ALA A 470 14.68 -12.23 -22.63
N CYS A 471 14.37 -12.01 -21.35
CA CYS A 471 14.78 -10.82 -20.62
C CYS A 471 15.23 -11.16 -19.19
N LEU A 472 16.38 -10.58 -18.82
CA LEU A 472 16.85 -10.47 -17.43
C LEU A 472 16.83 -8.98 -17.10
N SER A 473 16.08 -8.58 -16.08
CA SER A 473 15.91 -7.18 -15.68
C SER A 473 16.07 -6.99 -14.19
N TYR A 474 16.79 -5.93 -13.83
CA TYR A 474 16.94 -5.42 -12.48
C TYR A 474 15.85 -4.40 -12.17
N HIS A 475 15.22 -4.55 -11.02
CA HIS A 475 14.18 -3.67 -10.50
C HIS A 475 14.61 -3.18 -9.12
N ARG A 476 14.36 -1.92 -8.80
CA ARG A 476 14.72 -1.35 -7.50
C ARG A 476 13.76 -0.25 -7.09
N PHE A 477 13.27 -0.32 -5.87
CA PHE A 477 12.40 0.72 -5.31
C PHE A 477 13.18 1.94 -4.83
N HIS A 478 12.47 3.07 -4.75
CA HIS A 478 13.03 4.37 -4.41
C HIS A 478 12.04 5.19 -3.60
N VAL A 479 12.49 5.72 -2.46
CA VAL A 479 11.80 6.80 -1.76
C VAL A 479 12.80 7.90 -1.44
N ASP A 480 12.43 9.13 -1.76
CA ASP A 480 13.12 10.35 -1.35
C ASP A 480 12.09 11.44 -1.03
N THR A 481 12.57 12.67 -0.81
CA THR A 481 11.72 13.82 -0.46
C THR A 481 10.63 14.17 -1.49
N VAL A 482 10.73 13.71 -2.73
CA VAL A 482 9.74 13.99 -3.79
C VAL A 482 8.50 13.10 -3.64
N ASN A 483 8.68 11.81 -3.35
CA ASN A 483 7.56 10.86 -3.12
C ASN A 483 7.25 10.58 -1.65
N LEU A 484 7.96 11.23 -0.71
CA LEU A 484 7.67 11.18 0.72
C LEU A 484 6.18 11.43 1.09
N PRO A 485 5.41 12.32 0.41
CA PRO A 485 3.97 12.45 0.65
C PRO A 485 3.13 11.24 0.20
N GLY A 486 3.62 10.44 -0.75
CA GLY A 486 3.03 9.14 -1.10
C GLY A 486 3.36 8.08 -0.06
N PHE A 487 4.63 8.01 0.33
CA PHE A 487 5.13 7.11 1.38
C PHE A 487 4.39 7.31 2.72
N LEU A 488 4.18 8.57 3.14
CA LEU A 488 3.43 8.88 4.37
C LEU A 488 1.94 8.50 4.26
N ARG A 489 1.30 8.68 3.10
CA ARG A 489 -0.10 8.24 2.91
C ARG A 489 -0.21 6.72 3.01
N SER A 490 0.76 6.00 2.45
CA SER A 490 0.87 4.54 2.56
C SER A 490 1.06 4.08 4.01
N PHE A 491 1.94 4.75 4.77
CA PHE A 491 2.13 4.49 6.20
C PHE A 491 0.84 4.72 7.00
N LEU A 492 0.16 5.85 6.79
CA LEU A 492 -1.11 6.17 7.47
C LEU A 492 -2.25 5.19 7.09
N ALA A 493 -2.25 4.69 5.84
CA ALA A 493 -3.21 3.71 5.36
C ALA A 493 -2.89 2.26 5.73
N GLN A 494 -1.66 1.98 6.22
CA GLN A 494 -1.14 0.63 6.47
C GLN A 494 -1.24 -0.28 5.23
N ASP A 495 -1.03 0.27 4.03
CA ASP A 495 -1.22 -0.45 2.75
C ASP A 495 -0.13 -1.48 2.43
N SER A 496 0.94 -1.52 3.23
CA SER A 496 2.07 -2.45 3.07
C SER A 496 2.64 -2.85 4.43
N PRO A 497 2.01 -3.81 5.15
CA PRO A 497 2.47 -4.22 6.48
C PRO A 497 3.85 -4.91 6.49
N THR A 498 4.39 -5.27 5.32
CA THR A 498 5.75 -5.82 5.18
C THR A 498 6.84 -4.74 5.03
N ILE A 499 6.46 -3.47 4.91
CA ILE A 499 7.37 -2.32 4.86
C ILE A 499 7.24 -1.58 6.18
N ASN A 500 8.33 -1.52 6.97
CA ASN A 500 8.33 -0.76 8.21
C ASN A 500 8.63 0.72 7.92
N HIS A 501 7.60 1.47 7.51
CA HIS A 501 7.75 2.91 7.21
C HIS A 501 8.29 3.71 8.39
N ALA A 502 7.95 3.33 9.62
CA ALA A 502 8.42 3.99 10.83
C ALA A 502 9.95 3.85 10.97
N GLU A 503 10.46 2.62 10.91
CA GLU A 503 11.90 2.32 10.96
C GLU A 503 12.66 2.99 9.82
N ILE A 504 12.14 2.97 8.58
CA ILE A 504 12.75 3.65 7.42
C ILE A 504 12.93 5.14 7.68
N LEU A 505 11.89 5.83 8.17
CA LEU A 505 11.94 7.27 8.46
C LEU A 505 12.86 7.57 9.66
N TRP A 506 12.81 6.72 10.69
CA TRP A 506 13.58 6.88 11.91
C TRP A 506 15.09 6.70 11.67
N ASN A 507 15.48 5.61 11.02
CA ASN A 507 16.88 5.32 10.73
C ASN A 507 17.45 6.32 9.72
N ALA A 508 16.69 6.68 8.67
CA ALA A 508 17.10 7.73 7.73
C ALA A 508 17.29 9.08 8.41
N ALA A 509 16.47 9.44 9.40
CA ALA A 509 16.66 10.69 10.15
C ALA A 509 17.97 10.66 10.96
N HIS A 510 18.24 9.59 11.72
CA HIS A 510 19.46 9.48 12.51
C HIS A 510 20.73 9.48 11.64
N ASP A 511 20.75 8.71 10.55
CA ASP A 511 21.93 8.59 9.68
C ASP A 511 22.19 9.88 8.89
N VAL A 512 21.13 10.56 8.42
CA VAL A 512 21.26 11.85 7.76
C VAL A 512 21.68 12.93 8.75
N MET A 513 21.19 12.91 10.00
CA MET A 513 21.66 13.81 11.05
C MET A 513 23.15 13.59 11.31
N SER A 514 23.57 12.37 11.63
CA SER A 514 24.98 12.02 11.90
C SER A 514 25.89 12.43 10.74
N ALA A 515 25.55 12.07 9.50
CA ALA A 515 26.36 12.43 8.34
C ALA A 515 26.46 13.96 8.14
N MET A 516 25.41 14.72 8.47
CA MET A 516 25.44 16.19 8.41
C MET A 516 26.24 16.80 9.57
N GLU A 517 26.27 16.18 10.75
CA GLU A 517 27.17 16.56 11.84
C GLU A 517 28.64 16.32 11.46
N ASP A 518 28.97 15.13 10.94
CA ASP A 518 30.33 14.79 10.49
C ASP A 518 30.84 15.77 9.43
N ILE A 519 30.04 16.05 8.40
CA ILE A 519 30.35 17.04 7.36
C ILE A 519 30.54 18.44 7.96
N TYR A 520 29.70 18.83 8.91
CA TYR A 520 29.78 20.14 9.57
C TYR A 520 31.04 20.28 10.43
N HIS A 521 31.41 19.24 11.18
CA HIS A 521 32.60 19.23 12.02
C HIS A 521 33.89 19.15 11.20
N ALA A 522 33.94 18.30 10.16
CA ALA A 522 35.08 18.19 9.25
C ALA A 522 35.39 19.50 8.51
N ASN A 523 34.35 20.28 8.17
CA ASN A 523 34.46 21.55 7.44
C ASN A 523 34.51 22.79 8.37
N ASN A 524 35.13 22.68 9.55
CA ASN A 524 35.32 23.78 10.50
C ASN A 524 34.01 24.52 10.87
N GLN A 525 32.92 23.77 11.11
CA GLN A 525 31.60 24.30 11.48
C GLN A 525 30.93 25.13 10.37
N VAL A 526 31.17 24.77 9.10
CA VAL A 526 30.53 25.34 7.91
C VAL A 526 29.99 24.20 7.03
N LEU A 527 28.74 24.32 6.55
CA LEU A 527 28.26 23.40 5.50
C LEU A 527 28.86 23.81 4.15
N GLY A 528 29.56 22.88 3.51
CA GLY A 528 30.03 23.04 2.13
C GLY A 528 28.88 23.04 1.12
N ASN A 529 29.07 23.71 -0.01
CA ASN A 529 28.09 23.78 -1.12
C ASN A 529 28.13 22.54 -2.04
N GLU A 530 28.66 21.43 -1.55
CA GLU A 530 28.77 20.18 -2.32
C GLU A 530 27.39 19.57 -2.56
N VAL A 531 27.18 18.98 -3.75
CA VAL A 531 25.88 18.44 -4.16
C VAL A 531 25.38 17.34 -3.20
N VAL A 532 26.28 16.54 -2.64
CA VAL A 532 25.96 15.49 -1.65
C VAL A 532 25.46 16.10 -0.33
N THR A 533 26.17 17.11 0.18
CA THR A 533 25.79 17.84 1.40
C THR A 533 24.45 18.55 1.25
N LEU A 534 24.24 19.24 0.13
CA LEU A 534 22.97 19.91 -0.18
C LEU A 534 21.82 18.89 -0.32
N ARG A 535 22.08 17.72 -0.91
CA ARG A 535 21.08 16.64 -1.00
C ARG A 535 20.69 16.13 0.39
N LYS A 536 21.65 15.83 1.27
CA LYS A 536 21.38 15.40 2.65
C LYS A 536 20.64 16.47 3.46
N LEU A 537 20.96 17.75 3.26
CA LEU A 537 20.22 18.86 3.87
C LEU A 537 18.75 18.91 3.42
N ASP A 538 18.49 18.73 2.12
CA ASP A 538 17.12 18.65 1.60
C ASP A 538 16.38 17.41 2.13
N THR A 539 17.06 16.27 2.25
CA THR A 539 16.53 15.06 2.91
C THR A 539 16.11 15.33 4.35
N LEU A 540 16.99 15.95 5.15
CA LEU A 540 16.72 16.29 6.54
C LEU A 540 15.53 17.24 6.68
N ARG A 541 15.39 18.22 5.78
CA ARG A 541 14.20 19.10 5.69
C ARG A 541 12.93 18.31 5.38
N GLY A 542 12.98 17.35 4.45
CA GLY A 542 11.86 16.46 4.14
C GLY A 542 11.44 15.60 5.34
N LEU A 543 12.41 14.96 6.00
CA LEU A 543 12.18 14.12 7.19
C LEU A 543 11.62 14.93 8.36
N ARG A 544 12.06 16.19 8.56
CA ARG A 544 11.45 17.12 9.51
C ARG A 544 9.95 17.34 9.22
N HIS A 545 9.58 17.51 7.95
CA HIS A 545 8.17 17.66 7.56
C HIS A 545 7.36 16.39 7.83
N ALA A 546 7.93 15.20 7.56
CA ALA A 546 7.33 13.92 7.91
C ALA A 546 7.11 13.77 9.42
N CYS A 547 8.16 13.92 10.24
CA CYS A 547 8.08 13.82 11.70
C CYS A 547 7.06 14.82 12.28
N ARG A 548 6.96 16.03 11.71
CA ARG A 548 5.94 17.00 12.10
C ARG A 548 4.51 16.52 11.87
N MET A 549 4.22 15.89 10.72
CA MET A 549 2.88 15.36 10.46
C MET A 549 2.55 14.21 11.42
N LEU A 550 3.47 13.26 11.58
CA LEU A 550 3.33 12.12 12.50
C LEU A 550 3.14 12.57 13.97
N SER A 551 3.87 13.60 14.41
CA SER A 551 3.74 14.17 15.76
C SER A 551 2.40 14.88 16.03
N LEU A 552 1.71 15.32 14.97
CA LEU A 552 0.43 16.04 15.09
C LEU A 552 -0.77 15.10 15.07
N GLU A 553 -0.70 14.02 14.29
CA GLU A 553 -1.82 13.11 14.08
C GLU A 553 -1.96 12.00 15.16
N GLN A 554 -1.10 12.00 16.20
CA GLN A 554 -1.05 10.97 17.26
C GLN A 554 -1.03 9.54 16.67
N VAL A 555 -0.25 9.37 15.59
CA VAL A 555 -0.39 8.26 14.66
C VAL A 555 -0.01 6.92 15.30
N LEU A 556 -1.02 6.05 15.39
CA LEU A 556 -1.02 4.58 15.50
C LEU A 556 -0.08 3.92 16.53
N PRO A 557 -0.58 3.00 17.37
CA PRO A 557 0.28 2.17 18.20
C PRO A 557 1.15 1.28 17.29
N THR A 558 2.41 1.68 17.17
CA THR A 558 3.50 0.87 16.64
C THR A 558 4.06 0.05 17.80
N GLU A 559 4.49 -1.19 17.54
CA GLU A 559 5.00 -2.09 18.59
C GLU A 559 6.21 -1.47 19.32
N ASP A 560 7.03 -0.73 18.56
CA ASP A 560 8.08 0.14 19.07
C ASP A 560 7.53 1.56 19.36
N SER A 561 7.87 2.11 20.53
CA SER A 561 7.45 3.46 20.93
C SER A 561 8.31 4.56 20.25
N TRP A 562 8.06 4.83 18.97
CA TRP A 562 8.76 5.88 18.22
C TRP A 562 8.37 7.30 18.71
N ASP A 563 9.29 8.00 19.39
CA ASP A 563 9.07 9.38 19.83
C ASP A 563 9.29 10.38 18.69
N TRP A 564 8.30 10.47 17.79
CA TRP A 564 8.29 11.40 16.65
C TRP A 564 8.46 12.87 17.05
N LYS A 565 8.04 13.24 18.26
CA LYS A 565 8.18 14.62 18.75
C LYS A 565 9.63 14.89 19.13
N LYS A 566 10.27 14.00 19.89
CA LYS A 566 11.69 14.12 20.20
C LYS A 566 12.55 14.09 18.94
N LEU A 567 12.26 13.20 17.98
CA LEU A 567 12.98 13.17 16.71
C LEU A 567 12.80 14.47 15.91
N LEU A 568 11.60 15.06 15.89
CA LEU A 568 11.37 16.37 15.30
C LEU A 568 12.19 17.46 16.01
N ASP A 569 12.20 17.47 17.35
CA ASP A 569 12.97 18.42 18.15
C ASP A 569 14.47 18.27 17.86
N ASP A 570 15.03 17.06 17.82
CA ASP A 570 16.44 16.78 17.51
C ASP A 570 16.82 17.28 16.10
N ILE A 571 15.97 17.03 15.09
CA ILE A 571 16.15 17.55 13.72
C ILE A 571 16.10 19.09 13.70
N ASP A 572 15.15 19.72 14.40
CA ASP A 572 15.05 21.18 14.48
C ASP A 572 16.26 21.80 15.19
N HIS A 573 16.80 21.18 16.25
CA HIS A 573 18.04 21.60 16.91
C HIS A 573 19.25 21.54 15.96
N LEU A 574 19.41 20.43 15.22
CA LEU A 574 20.50 20.29 14.25
C LEU A 574 20.40 21.35 13.15
N LEU A 575 19.22 21.49 12.52
CA LEU A 575 18.99 22.47 11.44
C LEU A 575 19.26 23.91 11.91
N VAL A 576 18.85 24.30 13.13
CA VAL A 576 19.16 25.64 13.67
C VAL A 576 20.67 25.87 13.84
N ARG A 577 21.46 24.81 14.11
CA ARG A 577 22.92 24.90 14.22
C ARG A 577 23.59 25.01 12.85
N ILE A 578 23.24 24.14 11.91
CA ILE A 578 23.97 23.98 10.64
C ILE A 578 23.43 24.83 9.48
N ASP A 579 22.11 25.05 9.41
CA ASP A 579 21.46 25.77 8.31
C ASP A 579 21.39 27.29 8.60
N SER A 580 22.18 28.07 7.88
CA SER A 580 22.19 29.54 8.00
C SER A 580 20.87 30.19 7.57
N SER A 581 20.07 29.54 6.73
CA SER A 581 18.72 30.02 6.37
C SER A 581 17.72 29.83 7.52
N ALA A 582 17.86 28.77 8.33
CA ALA A 582 17.08 28.59 9.55
C ALA A 582 17.37 29.69 10.59
N LYS A 583 18.62 30.18 10.64
CA LYS A 583 19.01 31.31 11.52
C LYS A 583 18.34 32.64 11.15
N LEU A 584 18.02 32.89 9.87
CA LEU A 584 17.24 34.08 9.48
C LEU A 584 15.76 33.99 9.94
N ASN A 585 15.17 32.80 9.92
CA ASN A 585 13.76 32.60 10.27
C ASN A 585 13.45 32.81 11.77
N LYS A 586 14.46 32.78 12.65
CA LYS A 586 14.33 33.18 14.07
C LYS A 586 13.84 34.61 14.27
N LYS A 587 13.87 35.48 13.25
CA LYS A 587 13.42 36.88 13.34
C LYS A 587 11.93 37.12 13.05
N LYS A 588 11.11 36.09 12.77
CA LYS A 588 9.66 36.28 12.53
C LYS A 588 8.69 35.36 13.28
N ASN A 589 9.07 34.15 13.71
CA ASN A 589 8.15 33.23 14.39
C ASN A 589 8.79 32.56 15.62
N SER A 590 9.06 33.33 16.68
CA SER A 590 9.45 32.79 18.00
C SER A 590 8.48 33.24 19.10
N THR A 591 7.29 32.65 19.13
CA THR A 591 6.42 32.64 20.32
C THR A 591 6.30 31.20 20.82
N HIS A 592 7.25 30.79 21.67
CA HIS A 592 7.02 29.81 22.74
C HIS A 592 8.08 29.98 23.85
N GLU A 593 7.66 30.60 24.94
CA GLU A 593 7.71 30.02 26.30
C GLU A 593 8.98 29.25 26.73
N SER A 594 10.13 29.92 26.78
CA SER A 594 11.18 29.54 27.76
C SER A 594 11.99 30.72 28.31
N THR A 595 12.00 31.86 27.63
CA THR A 595 12.73 33.07 28.08
C THR A 595 11.91 34.00 28.99
N LEU A 596 10.59 33.87 29.07
CA LEU A 596 9.72 34.82 29.78
C LEU A 596 9.90 34.76 31.30
N THR A 597 10.13 33.57 31.87
CA THR A 597 10.20 33.34 33.32
C THR A 597 11.40 33.99 34.00
N LYS A 598 12.46 34.33 33.25
CA LYS A 598 13.60 35.12 33.76
C LYS A 598 13.45 36.64 33.60
N ALA A 599 12.52 37.10 32.76
CA ALA A 599 12.26 38.53 32.56
C ALA A 599 11.20 39.09 33.52
N MET A 600 10.25 38.26 33.99
CA MET A 600 9.17 38.70 34.90
C MET A 600 9.61 38.94 36.36
N ALA A 601 10.86 38.64 36.72
CA ALA A 601 11.39 38.86 38.08
C ALA A 601 11.88 40.30 38.33
N ALA A 602 11.75 41.22 37.37
CA ALA A 602 12.47 42.50 37.36
C ALA A 602 11.61 43.75 37.07
N LEU A 603 10.27 43.68 37.15
CA LEU A 603 9.38 44.83 36.92
C LEU A 603 8.40 45.04 38.09
N ASN A 604 8.29 46.30 38.53
CA ASN A 604 7.59 46.70 39.75
C ASN A 604 6.12 47.12 39.50
N GLY A 605 5.29 46.89 40.51
CA GLY A 605 4.20 47.80 40.87
C GLY A 605 2.91 47.66 40.07
N GLU A 606 2.79 48.38 38.96
CA GLU A 606 1.47 48.75 38.40
C GLU A 606 1.19 48.13 37.02
N GLU A 607 2.17 47.99 36.13
CA GLU A 607 1.97 47.35 34.80
C GLU A 607 1.60 45.85 34.90
N ALA A 608 1.92 45.21 36.03
CA ALA A 608 1.57 43.82 36.30
C ALA A 608 0.06 43.59 36.52
N ALA A 609 -0.70 44.62 36.90
CA ALA A 609 -2.14 44.52 37.13
C ALA A 609 -2.94 44.54 35.81
N GLU A 610 -2.57 45.43 34.88
CA GLU A 610 -3.20 45.53 33.55
C GLU A 610 -2.96 44.27 32.71
N ALA A 611 -1.73 43.75 32.72
CA ALA A 611 -1.39 42.49 32.05
C ALA A 611 -2.24 41.31 32.57
N LYS A 612 -2.57 41.30 33.88
CA LYS A 612 -3.40 40.25 34.50
C LYS A 612 -4.85 40.28 33.99
N GLN A 613 -5.45 41.48 33.90
CA GLN A 613 -6.83 41.63 33.38
C GLN A 613 -6.94 41.20 31.91
N ILE A 614 -5.94 41.52 31.08
CA ILE A 614 -5.94 41.13 29.65
C ILE A 614 -5.84 39.60 29.50
N ILE A 615 -5.06 38.93 30.36
CA ILE A 615 -4.93 37.46 30.37
C ILE A 615 -6.21 36.78 30.88
N GLU A 616 -6.87 37.29 31.93
CA GLU A 616 -8.15 36.74 32.40
C GLU A 616 -9.29 36.94 31.38
N ALA A 617 -9.31 38.06 30.66
CA ALA A 617 -10.25 38.30 29.56
C ALA A 617 -10.05 37.31 28.40
N ALA A 618 -8.79 36.95 28.08
CA ALA A 618 -8.47 35.95 27.07
C ALA A 618 -8.85 34.51 27.51
N ALA A 619 -8.60 34.18 28.79
CA ALA A 619 -8.93 32.87 29.35
C ALA A 619 -10.45 32.60 29.39
N ASN A 620 -11.25 33.61 29.75
CA ASN A 620 -12.71 33.47 29.81
C ASN A 620 -13.36 33.34 28.42
N LYS A 621 -12.78 33.92 27.37
CA LYS A 621 -13.23 33.68 25.98
C LYS A 621 -13.01 32.23 25.51
N LYS A 622 -11.97 31.55 26.01
CA LYS A 622 -11.69 30.15 25.67
C LYS A 622 -12.60 29.15 26.41
N LYS A 623 -13.04 29.46 27.65
CA LYS A 623 -13.94 28.58 28.43
C LYS A 623 -15.37 28.50 27.90
N LEU A 624 -15.84 29.51 27.14
CA LEU A 624 -17.20 29.48 26.57
C LEU A 624 -17.34 28.60 25.31
N ALA A 625 -16.24 28.28 24.62
CA ALA A 625 -16.24 27.56 23.35
C ALA A 625 -16.05 26.02 23.49
N VAL A 626 -15.73 25.52 24.69
CA VAL A 626 -15.34 24.11 24.92
C VAL A 626 -16.48 23.26 25.50
N LYS A 627 -17.63 23.86 25.85
CA LYS A 627 -18.74 23.15 26.52
C LYS A 627 -19.81 22.54 25.60
N THR A 628 -19.64 22.58 24.28
CA THR A 628 -20.64 22.10 23.31
C THR A 628 -20.04 21.38 22.09
N LYS A 629 -19.20 20.36 22.34
CA LYS A 629 -19.10 19.14 21.50
C LYS A 629 -18.25 18.04 22.15
N ALA A 630 -18.84 17.39 23.14
CA ALA A 630 -18.50 16.02 23.54
C ALA A 630 -19.80 15.21 23.54
N GLN A 631 -19.72 13.92 23.24
CA GLN A 631 -20.85 12.98 23.08
C GLN A 631 -21.79 13.22 21.88
N THR A 632 -21.41 12.67 20.72
CA THR A 632 -22.28 11.68 20.05
C THR A 632 -21.42 10.73 19.21
N THR A 633 -21.78 9.45 19.22
CA THR A 633 -21.04 8.31 18.67
C THR A 633 -21.32 8.03 17.19
N ALA A 634 -20.55 7.09 16.63
CA ALA A 634 -20.73 6.40 15.35
C ALA A 634 -20.47 7.21 14.06
N ALA A 635 -19.95 6.48 13.06
CA ALA A 635 -19.53 7.03 11.78
C ALA A 635 -20.74 7.33 10.87
N ASN A 636 -21.33 8.51 11.01
CA ASN A 636 -21.99 9.15 9.88
C ASN A 636 -20.93 9.43 8.82
N THR A 637 -21.13 8.97 7.59
CA THR A 637 -20.20 9.32 6.52
C THR A 637 -20.28 10.83 6.28
N HIS A 638 -19.22 11.42 5.73
CA HIS A 638 -19.23 12.83 5.32
C HIS A 638 -20.44 13.16 4.40
N TRP A 639 -20.91 12.17 3.65
CA TRP A 639 -22.07 12.21 2.77
C TRP A 639 -23.39 12.47 3.51
N ASP A 640 -23.65 11.73 4.58
CA ASP A 640 -24.88 11.83 5.39
C ASP A 640 -25.03 13.22 6.04
N SER A 641 -23.89 13.87 6.28
CA SER A 641 -23.84 15.23 6.85
C SER A 641 -24.20 16.33 5.84
N LEU A 642 -23.97 16.12 4.53
CA LEU A 642 -24.12 17.15 3.51
C LEU A 642 -25.56 17.29 2.99
N LYS A 643 -26.34 16.19 2.95
CA LYS A 643 -27.75 16.15 2.50
C LYS A 643 -28.01 17.00 1.24
N LEU A 644 -27.27 16.71 0.17
CA LEU A 644 -27.27 17.50 -1.06
C LEU A 644 -28.55 17.31 -1.88
N LYS A 645 -29.02 18.40 -2.48
CA LYS A 645 -30.14 18.49 -3.41
C LYS A 645 -29.71 19.26 -4.65
N VAL A 646 -30.40 19.01 -5.76
CA VAL A 646 -30.24 19.81 -6.98
C VAL A 646 -30.59 21.28 -6.68
N GLY A 647 -29.74 22.20 -7.13
CA GLY A 647 -29.82 23.64 -6.86
C GLY A 647 -29.23 24.08 -5.52
N ASP A 648 -28.53 23.21 -4.77
CA ASP A 648 -27.71 23.62 -3.62
C ASP A 648 -26.42 24.31 -4.09
N ILE A 649 -25.97 25.34 -3.37
CA ILE A 649 -24.63 25.92 -3.59
C ILE A 649 -23.65 25.28 -2.60
N ILE A 650 -22.54 24.76 -3.10
CA ILE A 650 -21.53 24.05 -2.33
C ILE A 650 -20.13 24.64 -2.56
N GLY A 651 -19.25 24.42 -1.60
CA GLY A 651 -17.83 24.74 -1.65
C GLY A 651 -17.04 23.50 -2.05
N VAL A 652 -16.32 23.61 -3.16
CA VAL A 652 -15.60 22.50 -3.79
C VAL A 652 -14.12 22.85 -3.85
N GLN A 653 -13.27 21.94 -3.39
CA GLN A 653 -11.82 22.06 -3.51
C GLN A 653 -11.35 21.36 -4.78
N VAL A 654 -10.69 22.11 -5.67
CA VAL A 654 -10.07 21.58 -6.89
C VAL A 654 -8.63 22.08 -6.92
N PHE A 655 -7.68 21.15 -7.01
CA PHE A 655 -6.27 21.43 -6.74
C PHE A 655 -6.12 22.12 -5.36
N GLU A 656 -5.47 23.28 -5.31
CA GLU A 656 -5.26 24.09 -4.11
C GLU A 656 -6.34 25.19 -3.91
N LYS A 657 -7.29 25.33 -4.85
CA LYS A 657 -8.29 26.42 -4.83
C LYS A 657 -9.65 25.93 -4.35
N ARG A 658 -10.36 26.82 -3.64
CA ARG A 658 -11.72 26.62 -3.14
C ARG A 658 -12.69 27.44 -3.99
N ASN A 659 -13.56 26.77 -4.74
CA ASN A 659 -14.53 27.38 -5.64
C ASN A 659 -15.95 27.15 -5.11
N ARG A 660 -16.92 27.98 -5.51
CA ARG A 660 -18.34 27.64 -5.38
C ARG A 660 -18.82 26.89 -6.61
N ALA A 661 -19.80 26.01 -6.40
CA ALA A 661 -20.52 25.35 -7.46
C ALA A 661 -21.99 25.11 -7.08
N GLU A 662 -22.87 25.12 -8.07
CA GLU A 662 -24.26 24.70 -7.95
C GLU A 662 -24.40 23.21 -8.26
N VAL A 663 -25.15 22.47 -7.45
CA VAL A 663 -25.42 21.04 -7.67
C VAL A 663 -26.43 20.87 -8.80
N LEU A 664 -26.01 20.34 -9.94
CA LEU A 664 -26.88 20.01 -11.08
C LEU A 664 -27.58 18.66 -10.92
N LYS A 665 -26.89 17.66 -10.35
CA LYS A 665 -27.41 16.29 -10.20
C LYS A 665 -26.72 15.57 -9.04
N VAL A 666 -27.47 14.78 -8.28
CA VAL A 666 -26.93 13.89 -7.23
C VAL A 666 -27.27 12.45 -7.60
N VAL A 667 -26.24 11.63 -7.79
CA VAL A 667 -26.33 10.21 -8.16
C VAL A 667 -25.93 9.40 -6.94
N HIS A 668 -26.93 8.93 -6.20
CA HIS A 668 -26.74 8.32 -4.87
C HIS A 668 -26.14 6.92 -4.95
N ASP A 669 -26.49 6.16 -6.00
CA ASP A 669 -25.97 4.83 -6.35
C ASP A 669 -24.48 4.83 -6.72
N LYS A 670 -23.94 5.97 -7.15
CA LYS A 670 -22.53 6.12 -7.56
C LYS A 670 -21.73 7.10 -6.72
N VAL A 671 -22.35 7.67 -5.67
CA VAL A 671 -21.73 8.64 -4.75
C VAL A 671 -21.11 9.82 -5.53
N LEU A 672 -21.85 10.36 -6.50
CA LEU A 672 -21.39 11.39 -7.42
C LEU A 672 -22.29 12.62 -7.42
N VAL A 673 -21.68 13.81 -7.45
CA VAL A 673 -22.38 15.08 -7.65
C VAL A 673 -21.94 15.68 -8.98
N GLN A 674 -22.89 15.90 -9.89
CA GLN A 674 -22.67 16.78 -11.03
C GLN A 674 -22.86 18.21 -10.56
N ILE A 675 -21.89 19.07 -10.84
CA ILE A 675 -21.85 20.44 -10.36
C ILE A 675 -21.55 21.40 -11.49
N HIS A 676 -22.04 22.63 -11.38
CA HIS A 676 -21.69 23.76 -12.24
C HIS A 676 -20.91 24.79 -11.40
N TYR A 677 -19.63 25.01 -11.69
CA TYR A 677 -18.86 25.98 -10.91
C TYR A 677 -19.33 27.42 -11.17
N SER A 678 -19.81 28.09 -10.12
CA SER A 678 -20.34 29.46 -10.19
C SER A 678 -19.25 30.54 -10.10
N ASP A 679 -18.06 30.20 -9.59
CA ASP A 679 -16.91 31.12 -9.46
C ASP A 679 -15.74 30.79 -10.42
N TRP A 680 -15.94 29.94 -11.43
CA TRP A 680 -14.86 29.33 -12.24
C TRP A 680 -14.09 30.33 -13.14
N GLU A 681 -14.67 31.48 -13.42
CA GLU A 681 -14.16 32.47 -14.40
C GLU A 681 -12.75 33.01 -14.04
N SER A 682 -12.32 32.91 -12.78
CA SER A 682 -11.08 33.53 -12.27
C SER A 682 -9.82 32.65 -12.36
N ILE A 683 -9.91 31.33 -12.58
CA ILE A 683 -8.72 30.46 -12.41
C ILE A 683 -7.69 30.55 -13.55
N TYR A 684 -8.10 31.04 -14.71
CA TYR A 684 -7.27 31.16 -15.92
C TYR A 684 -6.78 32.60 -16.18
N ASP A 685 -7.22 33.58 -15.40
CA ASP A 685 -6.75 34.95 -15.56
C ASP A 685 -5.25 35.04 -15.25
N GLU A 686 -4.48 35.67 -16.16
CA GLU A 686 -3.02 35.74 -16.03
C GLU A 686 -2.48 37.12 -16.44
N PHE A 687 -1.35 37.52 -15.84
CA PHE A 687 -0.56 38.66 -16.31
C PHE A 687 0.33 38.24 -17.47
N LEU A 688 -0.02 38.65 -18.68
CA LEU A 688 0.80 38.42 -19.88
C LEU A 688 1.50 39.70 -20.34
N PRO A 689 2.73 39.60 -20.87
CA PRO A 689 3.33 40.72 -21.59
C PRO A 689 2.58 40.97 -22.91
N VAL A 690 2.55 42.22 -23.37
CA VAL A 690 1.87 42.60 -24.64
C VAL A 690 2.41 41.81 -25.84
N SER A 691 3.68 41.40 -25.80
CA SER A 691 4.33 40.55 -26.80
C SER A 691 3.75 39.13 -26.92
N SER A 692 3.03 38.65 -25.91
CA SER A 692 2.33 37.35 -25.91
C SER A 692 0.88 37.45 -26.42
N LEU A 693 0.43 38.66 -26.82
CA LEU A 693 -0.92 38.92 -27.32
C LEU A 693 -0.94 39.05 -28.85
N TYR A 694 -2.01 38.57 -29.45
CA TYR A 694 -2.24 38.50 -30.90
C TYR A 694 -3.62 39.06 -31.25
N GLN A 695 -3.78 39.53 -32.48
CA GLN A 695 -5.06 39.94 -33.07
C GLN A 695 -5.23 39.28 -34.43
N ARG A 696 -6.48 39.01 -34.81
CA ARG A 696 -6.81 38.43 -36.12
C ARG A 696 -6.95 39.57 -37.14
N LYS A 697 -6.03 39.68 -38.10
CA LYS A 697 -6.09 40.66 -39.21
C LYS A 697 -6.12 39.95 -40.54
N LYS A 698 -7.18 40.18 -41.33
CA LYS A 698 -7.44 39.51 -42.63
C LYS A 698 -7.24 37.98 -42.54
N GLY A 699 -7.84 37.35 -41.53
CA GLY A 699 -7.75 35.91 -41.27
C GLY A 699 -6.45 35.41 -40.62
N LYS A 700 -5.34 36.15 -40.71
CA LYS A 700 -4.04 35.75 -40.15
C LYS A 700 -3.86 36.23 -38.70
N LYS A 701 -3.17 35.43 -37.88
CA LYS A 701 -2.75 35.80 -36.51
C LYS A 701 -1.57 36.78 -36.61
N VAL A 702 -1.66 37.95 -35.98
CA VAL A 702 -0.61 38.98 -35.97
C VAL A 702 -0.36 39.43 -34.54
N ALA A 703 0.89 39.47 -34.07
CA ALA A 703 1.23 39.93 -32.72
C ALA A 703 0.88 41.42 -32.52
N LEU A 704 0.43 41.80 -31.33
CA LEU A 704 0.20 43.20 -31.00
C LEU A 704 1.53 43.96 -30.92
N LYS A 705 1.59 45.11 -31.59
CA LYS A 705 2.75 46.04 -31.57
C LYS A 705 2.50 47.30 -30.72
N LYS A 706 1.28 47.45 -30.21
CA LYS A 706 0.86 48.53 -29.31
C LYS A 706 0.14 47.89 -28.12
N THR A 707 0.19 48.53 -26.98
CA THR A 707 -0.57 48.15 -25.79
C THR A 707 -2.06 48.15 -26.12
N PRO A 708 -2.80 47.06 -25.87
CA PRO A 708 -4.25 47.00 -26.12
C PRO A 708 -5.02 47.88 -25.13
N GLU A 709 -6.26 48.19 -25.48
CA GLU A 709 -7.19 48.89 -24.58
C GLU A 709 -7.83 47.94 -23.56
N VAL A 710 -8.31 48.49 -22.43
CA VAL A 710 -9.07 47.71 -21.46
C VAL A 710 -10.41 47.33 -22.08
N HIS A 711 -10.80 46.07 -21.92
CA HIS A 711 -11.86 45.35 -22.60
C HIS A 711 -11.65 45.06 -24.10
N GLU A 712 -10.45 45.27 -24.66
CA GLU A 712 -10.14 44.82 -26.03
C GLU A 712 -10.08 43.28 -26.10
N THR A 713 -10.77 42.69 -27.08
CA THR A 713 -10.68 41.26 -27.40
C THR A 713 -9.38 40.95 -28.13
N VAL A 714 -8.54 40.16 -27.47
CA VAL A 714 -7.23 39.72 -27.95
C VAL A 714 -7.18 38.20 -28.08
N MET A 715 -6.10 37.68 -28.63
CA MET A 715 -5.76 36.27 -28.57
C MET A 715 -4.48 36.09 -27.74
N ALA A 716 -4.55 35.33 -26.66
CA ALA A 716 -3.47 35.15 -25.68
C ALA A 716 -2.87 33.74 -25.78
N ARG A 717 -1.55 33.62 -25.61
CA ARG A 717 -0.87 32.31 -25.50
C ARG A 717 -1.10 31.69 -24.11
N TRP A 718 -1.39 30.40 -24.07
CA TRP A 718 -1.62 29.65 -22.85
C TRP A 718 -1.14 28.19 -22.97
N GLY A 719 -0.89 27.55 -21.82
CA GLY A 719 -0.43 26.16 -21.71
C GLY A 719 1.02 25.91 -22.14
N SER A 720 1.56 24.75 -21.77
CA SER A 720 2.96 24.36 -22.02
C SER A 720 3.33 24.21 -23.50
N LYS A 721 2.33 24.08 -24.39
CA LYS A 721 2.49 24.06 -25.85
C LYS A 721 2.46 25.46 -26.49
N GLY A 722 2.06 26.49 -25.75
CA GLY A 722 1.97 27.87 -26.24
C GLY A 722 0.84 28.09 -27.25
N ASP A 723 -0.25 27.33 -27.14
CA ASP A 723 -1.45 27.46 -27.96
C ASP A 723 -2.13 28.82 -27.73
N VAL A 724 -2.88 29.33 -28.72
CA VAL A 724 -3.41 30.71 -28.68
C VAL A 724 -4.94 30.73 -28.66
N TYR A 725 -5.49 31.27 -27.58
CA TYR A 725 -6.91 31.28 -27.22
C TYR A 725 -7.49 32.69 -27.25
N ASN A 726 -8.82 32.84 -27.34
CA ASN A 726 -9.46 34.16 -27.24
C ASN A 726 -9.47 34.64 -25.79
N ALA A 727 -9.25 35.93 -25.58
CA ALA A 727 -9.26 36.56 -24.27
C ALA A 727 -9.73 38.03 -24.35
N ILE A 728 -10.12 38.61 -23.21
CA ILE A 728 -10.38 40.04 -23.03
C ILE A 728 -9.32 40.62 -22.09
N VAL A 729 -8.78 41.79 -22.42
CA VAL A 729 -7.90 42.53 -21.51
C VAL A 729 -8.72 43.13 -20.38
N LEU A 730 -8.56 42.65 -19.14
CA LEU A 730 -9.25 43.21 -17.97
C LEU A 730 -8.50 44.40 -17.36
N LYS A 731 -7.17 44.49 -17.53
CA LYS A 731 -6.37 45.59 -17.01
C LYS A 731 -5.07 45.75 -17.79
N VAL A 732 -4.63 46.98 -18.01
CA VAL A 732 -3.30 47.31 -18.55
C VAL A 732 -2.40 47.78 -17.41
N ILE A 733 -1.21 47.20 -17.27
CA ILE A 733 -0.24 47.54 -16.22
C ILE A 733 1.06 48.04 -16.87
N ARG A 734 1.20 49.38 -16.92
CA ARG A 734 2.26 50.09 -17.65
C ARG A 734 2.25 49.69 -19.14
N THR A 735 3.24 50.13 -19.92
CA THR A 735 3.21 49.98 -21.39
C THR A 735 3.33 48.53 -21.90
N ASN A 736 3.78 47.58 -21.06
CA ASN A 736 4.30 46.29 -21.53
C ASN A 736 3.57 45.04 -21.00
N ALA A 737 2.58 45.16 -20.11
CA ALA A 737 1.86 44.01 -19.54
C ALA A 737 0.35 44.23 -19.39
N CYS A 738 -0.42 43.16 -19.52
CA CYS A 738 -1.87 43.13 -19.45
C CYS A 738 -2.33 41.97 -18.56
N TYR A 739 -3.36 42.20 -17.74
CA TYR A 739 -4.15 41.16 -17.11
C TYR A 739 -5.23 40.74 -18.11
N VAL A 740 -5.26 39.46 -18.49
CA VAL A 740 -6.19 38.94 -19.50
C VAL A 740 -7.07 37.84 -18.92
N HIS A 741 -8.33 37.82 -19.37
CA HIS A 741 -9.35 36.83 -19.02
C HIS A 741 -9.72 36.02 -20.26
N TYR A 742 -9.62 34.69 -20.18
CA TYR A 742 -9.82 33.81 -21.34
C TYR A 742 -11.32 33.53 -21.59
N LEU A 743 -11.76 33.70 -22.84
CA LEU A 743 -13.17 33.59 -23.20
C LEU A 743 -13.61 32.13 -23.44
N LYS A 744 -14.23 31.58 -22.38
CA LYS A 744 -15.29 30.54 -22.31
C LYS A 744 -15.25 29.33 -23.26
N TYR A 745 -15.22 28.14 -22.64
CA TYR A 745 -15.91 26.94 -23.14
C TYR A 745 -17.09 26.65 -22.20
N GLU A 746 -18.32 26.63 -22.70
CA GLU A 746 -19.52 26.48 -21.86
C GLU A 746 -19.80 25.05 -21.38
N LYS A 747 -19.03 24.06 -21.86
CA LYS A 747 -19.24 22.64 -21.55
C LYS A 747 -18.26 22.05 -20.52
N ASP A 748 -17.26 22.81 -20.09
CA ASP A 748 -16.18 22.31 -19.21
C ASP A 748 -16.41 22.64 -17.71
N TRP A 749 -17.47 23.41 -17.41
CA TRP A 749 -17.81 23.85 -16.04
C TRP A 749 -18.73 22.85 -15.33
N ASP A 750 -19.39 21.98 -16.09
CA ASP A 750 -20.20 20.87 -15.59
C ASP A 750 -19.29 19.69 -15.29
N GLN A 751 -18.90 19.53 -14.03
CA GLN A 751 -18.00 18.45 -13.61
C GLN A 751 -18.69 17.46 -12.68
N TRP A 752 -18.28 16.20 -12.77
CA TRP A 752 -18.61 15.18 -11.80
C TRP A 752 -17.53 15.18 -10.72
N ILE A 753 -17.94 15.41 -9.47
CA ILE A 753 -17.03 15.40 -8.33
C ILE A 753 -17.43 14.34 -7.30
N LEU A 754 -16.41 13.79 -6.64
CA LEU A 754 -16.58 12.94 -5.46
C LEU A 754 -16.82 13.80 -4.21
N PRO A 755 -17.58 13.33 -3.21
CA PRO A 755 -18.01 14.16 -2.08
C PRO A 755 -16.88 14.58 -1.14
N GLY A 756 -15.75 13.85 -1.15
CA GLY A 756 -14.54 14.24 -0.42
C GLY A 756 -13.96 15.60 -0.86
N HIS A 757 -14.30 16.08 -2.07
CA HIS A 757 -13.93 17.41 -2.55
C HIS A 757 -14.89 18.52 -2.06
N ILE A 758 -16.03 18.17 -1.45
CA ILE A 758 -17.06 19.11 -1.01
C ILE A 758 -16.81 19.54 0.43
N PHE A 759 -15.95 20.54 0.63
CA PHE A 759 -15.57 20.97 1.99
C PHE A 759 -16.68 21.74 2.73
N ARG A 760 -17.76 22.17 2.04
CA ARG A 760 -18.86 22.94 2.63
C ARG A 760 -20.14 22.89 1.80
N LYS A 761 -21.30 22.97 2.46
CA LYS A 761 -22.56 23.42 1.87
C LYS A 761 -22.86 24.86 2.30
N TYR A 762 -23.30 25.70 1.37
CA TYR A 762 -23.78 27.04 1.67
C TYR A 762 -25.30 27.04 1.76
N ASN A 763 -25.83 27.52 2.88
CA ASN A 763 -27.27 27.76 2.99
C ASN A 763 -27.62 28.94 2.07
N LYS A 764 -28.74 28.84 1.33
CA LYS A 764 -29.30 30.00 0.62
C LYS A 764 -29.67 31.07 1.67
N ALA A 765 -29.29 32.31 1.37
CA ALA A 765 -29.65 33.50 2.15
C ALA A 765 -31.04 34.00 1.71
#